data_AF-A0A2K1QZR0-F1
#
_entry.id   AF-A0A2K1QZR0-F1
#
_cell.length_a   1.000
_cell.length_b   1.000
_cell.length_c   1.000
_cell.angle_alpha   90.00
_cell.angle_beta   90.00
_cell.angle_gamma   90.00
#
_symmetry.space_group_name_H-M   'P 1'
#
loop_
_entity.id
_entity.type
_entity.pdbx_description
1 polymer ?
#
loop_
_entity_poly.entity_id
_entity_poly.type
_entity_poly.pdbx_seq_one_letter_code
_entity_poly.pdbx_strand_id
1 'polypeptide(L)'
;MAVDELDDYWQKGRFKDGLNRCDRMLKKANADLIVHVYRARFLEALGRTDDATAVIKSLADRKPALKDVVVIDDIDDFLFHRASEASSVTVLSSGELSLTLWKNATEATTKSFIPRICQDRYEYAVRQGRLIDAHHALTQWKKAEPNRKDIRFAHAAIFHLISIRSEDEMGKRMYSQLAVRTAEQLARSCTSEPDLVLILEILSQHAKYVKIAELIKDETFASQVEMTNRTRVLVLHSMESAGDWQVVLESTTAALLHSTTEPSEGPQPLIGDEGSFRTWKAWTMAHSKLNTTEDEWHAQLQTLPANSRYRLLASMWLFRSRDLHSTVVNDAIKYFVAFGWSPFCVSELREFLLSAPKVERDNFRKSIASCVQQWAESGEISTGQQLGKILSYEENVLRLECLLDIGGTNTPQLAAIYKYARNALLLRRTCERNAPTADDTWLLTIITALFKAHELEPSGRHLLLAVCMLRRFSNRTSYMYKVLTCYFNHELGVPALAIGAFTSLGVKEMQLETFSHAGLTRISIQSPIPSKDRSTATRDPFDMLNHALKMYEPTSERIAEQQASLLDAGRPDLLLELDKLRHDLQTSLQRRILLLELRRVERLTDRSPQSHHTIQPRTSGSWLRNLSDNRDFSTCEDYDIGPSTASLEHRIMSGNKVPHSAWIRLHLWIDEINSLITNGPSLLAPTHHYHLPPPPVDAALSAESTPAEVVLIPAWEALSTAAVMCFLPPAMHPDASPKSPLAAIEILEERLETLPFSPPATKKDLPTLPSVASLQTSLLTMDFLKVVHRFCVACGEVTKKKRPGTPVDMKAIKALDEQGRRQFERVTEYAVGMQKGIRDGEIKRVVEEGWKLICRGGNDGVGKKEKASEEGTEIEEKVAILEDWTDGSWMVEAEVVSKAARAAWDGILAVRYHA
;
A
#
# COMPACT_ATOMS: atom_id res chain seq x y z
N MET A 1 40.97 -2.79 13.33
CA MET A 1 41.96 -3.06 12.26
C MET A 1 41.88 -4.46 11.68
N ALA A 2 41.82 -5.55 12.46
CA ALA A 2 41.80 -6.90 11.89
C ALA A 2 40.39 -7.45 11.58
N VAL A 3 39.35 -6.99 12.30
CA VAL A 3 37.94 -7.38 12.08
C VAL A 3 37.33 -6.61 10.90
N ASP A 4 37.60 -5.29 10.81
CA ASP A 4 37.19 -4.45 9.66
C ASP A 4 37.66 -5.00 8.30
N GLU A 5 38.81 -5.67 8.27
CA GLU A 5 39.34 -6.35 7.07
C GLU A 5 38.49 -7.58 6.71
N LEU A 6 37.99 -8.34 7.70
CA LEU A 6 37.09 -9.47 7.49
C LEU A 6 35.71 -9.00 7.00
N ASP A 7 35.22 -7.86 7.51
CA ASP A 7 33.99 -7.22 7.01
C ASP A 7 34.13 -6.80 5.55
N ASP A 8 35.27 -6.23 5.15
CA ASP A 8 35.54 -5.89 3.74
C ASP A 8 35.52 -7.14 2.84
N TYR A 9 36.09 -8.26 3.29
CA TYR A 9 36.00 -9.52 2.57
C TYR A 9 34.57 -10.05 2.47
N TRP A 10 33.78 -9.91 3.54
CA TRP A 10 32.37 -10.31 3.57
C TRP A 10 31.53 -9.47 2.61
N GLN A 11 31.61 -8.15 2.70
CA GLN A 11 30.86 -7.20 1.86
C GLN A 11 31.19 -7.35 0.37
N LYS A 12 32.45 -7.66 0.03
CA LYS A 12 32.89 -7.88 -1.35
C LYS A 12 32.63 -9.31 -1.87
N GLY A 13 32.01 -10.18 -1.09
CA GLY A 13 31.75 -11.58 -1.48
C GLY A 13 33.01 -12.43 -1.66
N ARG A 14 34.15 -12.01 -1.11
CA ARG A 14 35.45 -12.69 -1.24
C ARG A 14 35.63 -13.73 -0.13
N PHE A 15 34.69 -14.66 -0.03
CA PHE A 15 34.58 -15.58 1.11
C PHE A 15 35.79 -16.50 1.29
N LYS A 16 36.39 -16.96 0.19
CA LYS A 16 37.59 -17.82 0.23
C LYS A 16 38.81 -17.07 0.75
N ASP A 17 38.99 -15.82 0.35
CA ASP A 17 40.10 -14.98 0.81
C ASP A 17 39.92 -14.62 2.29
N GLY A 18 38.68 -14.31 2.69
CA GLY A 18 38.28 -14.10 4.08
C GLY A 18 38.55 -15.33 4.95
N LEU A 19 38.17 -16.53 4.52
CA LEU A 19 38.45 -17.78 5.23
C LEU A 19 39.96 -18.00 5.42
N ASN A 20 40.75 -17.83 4.37
CA ASN A 20 42.21 -17.92 4.42
C ASN A 20 42.83 -16.88 5.36
N ARG A 21 42.19 -15.71 5.50
CA ARG A 21 42.61 -14.68 6.46
C ARG A 21 42.29 -15.11 7.89
N CYS A 22 41.08 -15.61 8.16
CA CYS A 22 40.72 -16.17 9.46
C CYS A 22 41.69 -17.26 9.90
N ASP A 23 41.98 -18.24 9.03
CA ASP A 23 42.90 -19.34 9.35
C ASP A 23 44.34 -18.86 9.66
N ARG A 24 44.77 -17.72 9.07
CA ARG A 24 46.05 -17.08 9.41
C ARG A 24 46.01 -16.35 10.75
N MET A 25 44.88 -15.71 11.07
CA MET A 25 44.69 -14.98 12.32
C MET A 25 44.59 -15.93 13.52
N LEU A 26 43.88 -17.05 13.36
CA LEU A 26 43.70 -18.09 14.40
C LEU A 26 44.99 -18.84 14.77
N LYS A 27 46.05 -18.77 13.94
CA LYS A 27 47.37 -19.31 14.27
C LYS A 27 48.13 -18.50 15.32
N LYS A 28 47.68 -17.27 15.64
CA LYS A 28 48.29 -16.44 16.67
C LYS A 28 47.76 -16.85 18.06
N ALA A 29 48.63 -16.90 19.07
CA ALA A 29 48.29 -17.39 20.41
C ALA A 29 47.15 -16.62 21.13
N ASN A 30 46.95 -15.34 20.78
CA ASN A 30 45.91 -14.47 21.33
C ASN A 30 44.87 -14.08 20.26
N ALA A 31 44.47 -15.02 19.41
CA ALA A 31 43.45 -14.76 18.41
C ALA A 31 42.12 -14.42 19.10
N ASP A 32 41.49 -13.34 18.63
CA ASP A 32 40.18 -12.92 19.10
C ASP A 32 39.14 -14.00 18.79
N LEU A 33 38.24 -14.25 19.75
CA LEU A 33 37.19 -15.25 19.62
C LEU A 33 36.23 -14.94 18.47
N ILE A 34 36.07 -13.66 18.16
CA ILE A 34 35.20 -13.22 17.07
C ILE A 34 35.66 -13.76 15.71
N VAL A 35 36.97 -13.99 15.54
CA VAL A 35 37.54 -14.54 14.30
C VAL A 35 37.00 -15.96 14.02
N HIS A 36 36.66 -16.73 15.07
CA HIS A 36 36.02 -18.03 14.90
C HIS A 36 34.60 -17.90 14.36
N VAL A 37 33.85 -16.86 14.75
CA VAL A 37 32.51 -16.59 14.22
C VAL A 37 32.59 -16.20 12.74
N TYR A 38 33.51 -15.30 12.37
CA TYR A 38 33.77 -14.98 10.96
C TYR A 38 34.19 -16.22 10.15
N ARG A 39 35.02 -17.09 10.73
CA ARG A 39 35.38 -18.36 10.09
C ARG A 39 34.14 -19.23 9.82
N ALA A 40 33.22 -19.33 10.78
CA ALA A 40 31.96 -20.05 10.58
C ALA A 40 31.10 -19.39 9.50
N ARG A 41 30.96 -18.05 9.50
CA ARG A 41 30.26 -17.28 8.46
C ARG A 41 30.83 -17.56 7.06
N PHE A 42 32.16 -17.51 6.88
CA PHE A 42 32.79 -17.81 5.60
C PHE A 42 32.64 -19.27 5.17
N LEU A 43 32.70 -20.22 6.11
CA LEU A 43 32.45 -21.63 5.82
C LEU A 43 31.01 -21.86 5.35
N GLU A 44 30.03 -21.23 6.01
CA GLU A 44 28.62 -21.27 5.62
C GLU A 44 28.41 -20.70 4.21
N ALA A 45 28.98 -19.52 3.93
CA ALA A 45 28.90 -18.86 2.63
C ALA A 45 29.55 -19.68 1.49
N LEU A 46 30.48 -20.59 1.82
CA LEU A 46 31.11 -21.52 0.88
C LEU A 46 30.38 -22.87 0.78
N GLY A 47 29.21 -23.03 1.43
CA GLY A 47 28.42 -24.27 1.44
C GLY A 47 28.99 -25.37 2.34
N ARG A 48 29.96 -25.05 3.21
CA ARG A 48 30.58 -25.98 4.18
C ARG A 48 29.87 -25.89 5.53
N THR A 49 28.58 -26.16 5.52
CA THR A 49 27.65 -25.99 6.64
C THR A 49 28.02 -26.82 7.87
N ASP A 50 28.47 -28.07 7.67
CA ASP A 50 28.89 -28.96 8.76
C ASP A 50 30.13 -28.44 9.49
N ASP A 51 31.11 -27.94 8.73
CA ASP A 51 32.33 -27.34 9.28
C ASP A 51 32.01 -26.06 10.06
N ALA A 52 31.10 -25.23 9.54
CA ALA A 52 30.65 -24.03 10.23
C ALA A 52 29.96 -24.37 11.56
N THR A 53 29.09 -25.39 11.57
CA THR A 53 28.41 -25.88 12.78
C THR A 53 29.41 -26.40 13.81
N ALA A 54 30.43 -27.15 13.37
CA ALA A 54 31.47 -27.68 14.25
C ALA A 54 32.25 -26.55 14.94
N VAL A 55 32.55 -25.46 14.23
CA VAL A 55 33.21 -24.29 14.81
C VAL A 55 32.36 -23.65 15.90
N ILE A 56 31.09 -23.37 15.63
CA ILE A 56 30.20 -22.72 16.60
C ILE A 56 29.96 -23.62 17.82
N LYS A 57 29.75 -24.92 17.62
CA LYS A 57 29.60 -25.87 18.73
C LYS A 57 30.85 -25.92 19.60
N SER A 58 32.04 -25.87 19.01
CA SER A 58 33.30 -25.83 19.78
C SER A 58 33.43 -24.59 20.66
N LEU A 59 32.87 -23.45 20.23
CA LEU A 59 32.82 -22.23 21.05
C LEU A 59 31.82 -22.37 22.20
N ALA A 60 30.67 -22.98 21.95
CA ALA A 60 29.64 -23.20 22.95
C ALA A 60 30.04 -24.18 24.06
N ASP A 61 30.77 -25.24 23.70
CA ASP A 61 31.24 -26.28 24.63
C ASP A 61 32.55 -25.90 25.35
N ARG A 62 33.07 -24.69 25.14
CA ARG A 62 34.37 -24.24 25.67
C ARG A 62 34.37 -24.20 27.22
N LYS A 63 35.52 -24.58 27.80
CA LYS A 63 35.83 -24.40 29.23
C LYS A 63 37.07 -23.50 29.39
N PRO A 64 37.01 -22.41 30.18
CA PRO A 64 35.84 -21.86 30.87
C PRO A 64 34.78 -21.33 29.88
N ALA A 65 33.53 -21.26 30.34
CA ALA A 65 32.41 -20.77 29.53
C ALA A 65 32.63 -19.34 29.05
N LEU A 66 32.05 -19.02 27.89
CA LEU A 66 32.08 -17.66 27.34
C LEU A 66 31.29 -16.71 28.26
N LYS A 67 31.91 -15.57 28.56
CA LYS A 67 31.29 -14.49 29.37
C LYS A 67 31.17 -13.19 28.57
N ASP A 68 31.86 -13.10 27.44
CA ASP A 68 31.84 -11.92 26.58
C ASP A 68 30.53 -11.90 25.81
N VAL A 69 29.65 -10.96 26.17
CA VAL A 69 28.32 -10.80 25.60
C VAL A 69 28.40 -10.46 24.11
N VAL A 70 29.44 -9.75 23.66
CA VAL A 70 29.62 -9.39 22.24
C VAL A 70 29.84 -10.65 21.40
N VAL A 71 30.71 -11.54 21.86
CA VAL A 71 30.99 -12.81 21.17
C VAL A 71 29.76 -13.73 21.19
N ILE A 72 29.04 -13.77 22.31
CA ILE A 72 27.81 -14.57 22.42
C ILE A 72 26.75 -14.06 21.44
N ASP A 73 26.56 -12.75 21.35
CA ASP A 73 25.61 -12.12 20.44
C ASP A 73 25.94 -12.42 18.97
N ASP A 74 27.21 -12.31 18.57
CA ASP A 74 27.64 -12.63 17.21
C ASP A 74 27.43 -14.12 16.83
N ILE A 75 27.58 -15.03 17.79
CA ILE A 75 27.22 -16.45 17.63
C ILE A 75 25.70 -16.60 17.50
N ASP A 76 24.95 -15.88 18.31
CA ASP A 76 23.50 -15.91 18.36
C ASP A 76 22.87 -15.42 17.04
N ASP A 77 23.37 -14.31 16.50
CA ASP A 77 23.01 -13.78 15.18
C ASP A 77 23.35 -14.76 14.06
N PHE A 78 24.51 -15.42 14.12
CA PHE A 78 24.85 -16.48 13.16
C PHE A 78 23.84 -17.63 13.20
N LEU A 79 23.47 -18.11 14.40
CA LEU A 79 22.49 -19.18 14.56
C LEU A 79 21.09 -18.76 14.09
N PHE A 80 20.69 -17.53 14.39
CA PHE A 80 19.42 -16.97 13.95
C PHE A 80 19.33 -16.86 12.43
N HIS A 81 20.35 -16.31 11.77
CA HIS A 81 20.39 -16.24 10.31
C HIS A 81 20.27 -17.62 9.67
N ARG A 82 20.99 -18.62 10.18
CA ARG A 82 20.88 -20.00 9.68
C ARG A 82 19.49 -20.60 9.89
N ALA A 83 18.90 -20.40 11.07
CA ALA A 83 17.54 -20.88 11.33
C ALA A 83 16.52 -20.20 10.40
N SER A 84 16.69 -18.90 10.15
CA SER A 84 15.84 -18.10 9.26
C SER A 84 15.91 -18.58 7.81
N GLU A 85 17.11 -18.84 7.28
CA GLU A 85 17.27 -19.34 5.91
C GLU A 85 16.77 -20.79 5.73
N ALA A 86 16.85 -21.61 6.78
CA ALA A 86 16.35 -22.98 6.75
C ALA A 86 14.82 -23.09 6.92
N SER A 87 14.17 -22.06 7.45
CA SER A 87 12.75 -22.06 7.78
C SER A 87 11.91 -21.37 6.70
N SER A 88 10.77 -21.96 6.36
CA SER A 88 9.74 -21.30 5.53
C SER A 88 8.88 -20.29 6.31
N VAL A 89 9.10 -20.21 7.63
CA VAL A 89 8.27 -19.49 8.61
C VAL A 89 9.14 -18.54 9.43
N THR A 90 8.53 -17.46 9.94
CA THR A 90 9.16 -16.54 10.90
C THR A 90 9.75 -17.29 12.09
N VAL A 91 11.06 -17.18 12.26
CA VAL A 91 11.78 -17.82 13.36
C VAL A 91 11.71 -16.93 14.60
N LEU A 92 11.30 -17.50 15.73
CA LEU A 92 11.13 -16.78 17.00
C LEU A 92 12.27 -17.01 18.01
N SER A 93 13.26 -17.85 17.68
CA SER A 93 14.42 -18.17 18.52
C SER A 93 15.62 -18.57 17.67
N SER A 94 16.83 -18.29 18.15
CA SER A 94 18.08 -18.82 17.59
C SER A 94 18.32 -20.31 17.89
N GLY A 95 17.43 -20.94 18.67
CA GLY A 95 17.47 -22.38 18.97
C GLY A 95 18.19 -22.76 20.27
N GLU A 96 18.26 -24.06 20.52
CA GLU A 96 18.71 -24.62 21.80
C GLU A 96 20.19 -24.31 22.13
N LEU A 97 21.05 -24.26 21.11
CA LEU A 97 22.47 -23.94 21.32
C LEU A 97 22.68 -22.53 21.86
N SER A 98 21.93 -21.55 21.33
CA SER A 98 21.91 -20.17 21.85
C SER A 98 21.41 -20.15 23.29
N LEU A 99 20.32 -20.85 23.59
CA LEU A 99 19.79 -20.93 24.95
C LEU A 99 20.83 -21.48 25.94
N THR A 100 21.55 -22.53 25.58
CA THR A 100 22.62 -23.10 26.40
C THR A 100 23.77 -22.12 26.58
N LEU A 101 24.19 -21.42 25.52
CA LEU A 101 25.24 -20.39 25.58
C LEU A 101 24.93 -19.31 26.62
N TRP A 102 23.76 -18.69 26.52
CA TRP A 102 23.33 -17.64 27.44
C TRP A 102 23.13 -18.16 28.88
N LYS A 103 22.65 -19.40 29.04
CA LYS A 103 22.55 -20.05 30.35
C LYS A 103 23.93 -20.28 30.98
N ASN A 104 24.90 -20.79 30.22
CA ASN A 104 26.26 -20.99 30.70
C ASN A 104 26.92 -19.67 31.09
N ALA A 105 26.68 -18.59 30.33
CA ALA A 105 27.21 -17.26 30.62
C ALA A 105 26.66 -16.69 31.94
N THR A 106 25.35 -16.83 32.18
CA THR A 106 24.71 -16.40 33.43
C THR A 106 25.18 -17.22 34.63
N GLU A 107 25.32 -18.54 34.50
CA GLU A 107 25.84 -19.43 35.56
C GLU A 107 27.32 -19.17 35.89
N ALA A 108 28.12 -18.78 34.90
CA ALA A 108 29.54 -18.47 35.08
C ALA A 108 29.81 -17.05 35.61
N THR A 109 28.78 -16.20 35.73
CA THR A 109 28.89 -14.80 36.12
C THR A 109 28.42 -14.57 37.57
N THR A 110 28.95 -13.53 38.21
CA THR A 110 28.53 -13.13 39.57
C THR A 110 27.08 -12.63 39.59
N LYS A 111 26.34 -12.93 40.68
CA LYS A 111 24.90 -12.64 40.81
C LYS A 111 24.51 -11.18 40.53
N SER A 112 25.35 -10.21 40.90
CA SER A 112 25.10 -8.77 40.67
C SER A 112 25.09 -8.36 39.20
N PHE A 113 25.70 -9.14 38.31
CA PHE A 113 25.77 -8.85 36.87
C PHE A 113 24.73 -9.63 36.04
N ILE A 114 23.99 -10.58 36.66
CA ILE A 114 22.93 -11.33 35.98
C ILE A 114 21.87 -10.40 35.36
N PRO A 115 21.36 -9.37 36.07
CA PRO A 115 20.38 -8.45 35.47
C PRO A 115 20.88 -7.80 34.18
N ARG A 116 22.18 -7.41 34.15
CA ARG A 116 22.78 -6.79 32.97
C ARG A 116 22.84 -7.76 31.78
N ILE A 117 23.27 -9.00 32.01
CA ILE A 117 23.28 -10.04 30.96
C ILE A 117 21.87 -10.33 30.45
N CYS A 118 20.86 -10.37 31.35
CA CYS A 118 19.47 -10.58 30.96
C CYS A 118 18.91 -9.38 30.16
N GLN A 119 19.26 -8.16 30.54
CA GLN A 119 18.92 -6.94 29.80
C GLN A 119 19.51 -6.98 28.39
N ASP A 120 20.83 -7.18 28.29
CA ASP A 120 21.52 -7.23 27.00
C ASP A 120 20.85 -8.29 26.10
N ARG A 121 20.65 -9.52 26.60
CA ARG A 121 19.95 -10.59 25.85
C ARG A 121 18.53 -10.20 25.44
N TYR A 122 17.75 -9.59 26.33
CA TYR A 122 16.38 -9.16 26.05
C TYR A 122 16.37 -8.13 24.91
N GLU A 123 17.22 -7.12 24.99
CA GLU A 123 17.29 -6.07 23.99
C GLU A 123 17.73 -6.62 22.63
N TYR A 124 18.75 -7.49 22.58
CA TYR A 124 19.16 -8.17 21.33
C TYR A 124 18.04 -9.03 20.75
N ALA A 125 17.36 -9.80 21.60
CA ALA A 125 16.26 -10.64 21.18
C ALA A 125 15.09 -9.81 20.62
N VAL A 126 14.70 -8.72 21.28
CA VAL A 126 13.66 -7.80 20.78
C VAL A 126 14.11 -7.12 19.48
N ARG A 127 15.36 -6.65 19.41
CA ARG A 127 15.92 -6.03 18.20
C ARG A 127 15.88 -6.97 17.01
N GLN A 128 16.02 -8.29 17.19
CA GLN A 128 15.94 -9.27 16.10
C GLN A 128 14.55 -9.93 15.95
N GLY A 129 13.55 -9.57 16.77
CA GLY A 129 12.22 -10.19 16.74
C GLY A 129 12.18 -11.63 17.28
N ARG A 130 13.20 -12.03 18.06
CA ARG A 130 13.36 -13.36 18.67
C ARG A 130 12.56 -13.48 19.97
N LEU A 131 11.24 -13.50 19.83
CA LEU A 131 10.32 -13.40 20.95
C LEU A 131 10.47 -14.51 22.01
N ILE A 132 10.82 -15.74 21.61
CA ILE A 132 11.05 -16.85 22.56
C ILE A 132 12.35 -16.61 23.35
N ASP A 133 13.38 -16.05 22.72
CA ASP A 133 14.63 -15.70 23.41
C ASP A 133 14.41 -14.52 24.38
N ALA A 134 13.59 -13.55 24.00
CA ALA A 134 13.15 -12.47 24.89
C ALA A 134 12.36 -13.01 26.09
N HIS A 135 11.48 -13.99 25.88
CA HIS A 135 10.77 -14.70 26.96
C HIS A 135 11.75 -15.38 27.93
N HIS A 136 12.77 -16.07 27.42
CA HIS A 136 13.79 -16.70 28.26
C HIS A 136 14.61 -15.68 29.06
N ALA A 137 14.99 -14.56 28.43
CA ALA A 137 15.67 -13.46 29.10
C ALA A 137 14.84 -12.88 30.25
N LEU A 138 13.57 -12.54 29.99
CA LEU A 138 12.65 -12.02 31.01
C LEU A 138 12.39 -13.02 32.15
N THR A 139 12.35 -14.32 31.84
CA THR A 139 12.16 -15.36 32.87
C THR A 139 13.33 -15.41 33.84
N GLN A 140 14.57 -15.29 33.33
CA GLN A 140 15.76 -15.22 34.17
C GLN A 140 15.86 -13.89 34.92
N TRP A 141 15.55 -12.78 34.22
CA TRP A 141 15.60 -11.44 34.81
C TRP A 141 14.62 -11.31 35.98
N LYS A 142 13.38 -11.78 35.82
CA LYS A 142 12.36 -11.80 36.89
C LYS A 142 12.80 -12.62 38.11
N LYS A 143 13.62 -13.66 37.95
CA LYS A 143 14.18 -14.42 39.07
C LYS A 143 15.27 -13.64 39.82
N ALA A 144 16.07 -12.85 39.09
CA ALA A 144 17.11 -12.01 39.66
C ALA A 144 16.51 -10.75 40.35
N GLU A 145 15.47 -10.16 39.76
CA GLU A 145 14.84 -8.92 40.23
C GLU A 145 13.31 -9.08 40.34
N PRO A 146 12.80 -9.83 41.34
CA PRO A 146 11.37 -10.16 41.43
C PRO A 146 10.46 -8.96 41.69
N ASN A 147 10.98 -7.85 42.23
CA ASN A 147 10.20 -6.68 42.61
C ASN A 147 9.94 -5.69 41.45
N ARG A 148 10.62 -5.87 40.32
CA ARG A 148 10.45 -5.01 39.13
C ARG A 148 9.14 -5.34 38.41
N LYS A 149 8.19 -4.39 38.45
CA LYS A 149 6.84 -4.55 37.87
C LYS A 149 6.87 -4.53 36.34
N ASP A 150 7.61 -3.59 35.79
CA ASP A 150 7.86 -3.39 34.35
C ASP A 150 8.28 -4.69 33.63
N ILE A 151 9.17 -5.50 34.23
CA ILE A 151 9.57 -6.81 33.68
C ILE A 151 8.36 -7.73 33.52
N ARG A 152 7.41 -7.69 34.45
CA ARG A 152 6.21 -8.54 34.40
C ARG A 152 5.24 -8.08 33.32
N PHE A 153 5.05 -6.77 33.15
CA PHE A 153 4.24 -6.20 32.06
C PHE A 153 4.85 -6.52 30.69
N ALA A 154 6.15 -6.32 30.51
CA ALA A 154 6.85 -6.72 29.29
C ALA A 154 6.73 -8.23 29.04
N HIS A 155 6.77 -9.07 30.08
CA HIS A 155 6.58 -10.52 29.94
C HIS A 155 5.18 -10.88 29.45
N ALA A 156 4.15 -10.21 29.94
CA ALA A 156 2.77 -10.36 29.44
C ALA A 156 2.66 -9.98 27.95
N ALA A 157 3.29 -8.86 27.56
CA ALA A 157 3.34 -8.43 26.16
C ALA A 157 4.06 -9.45 25.28
N ILE A 158 5.24 -9.95 25.70
CA ILE A 158 5.98 -10.97 24.95
C ILE A 158 5.20 -12.28 24.83
N PHE A 159 4.51 -12.74 25.88
CA PHE A 159 3.63 -13.91 25.78
C PHE A 159 2.54 -13.70 24.74
N HIS A 160 1.91 -12.52 24.74
CA HIS A 160 0.92 -12.17 23.76
C HIS A 160 1.51 -12.18 22.33
N LEU A 161 2.67 -11.55 22.13
CA LEU A 161 3.34 -11.51 20.82
C LEU A 161 3.74 -12.92 20.31
N ILE A 162 4.23 -13.80 21.18
CA ILE A 162 4.51 -15.20 20.80
C ILE A 162 3.22 -15.90 20.39
N SER A 163 2.11 -15.67 21.10
CA SER A 163 0.84 -16.32 20.81
C SER A 163 0.27 -15.96 19.43
N ILE A 164 0.52 -14.74 18.95
CA ILE A 164 0.04 -14.29 17.63
C ILE A 164 1.00 -14.70 16.49
N ARG A 165 2.31 -14.86 16.78
CA ARG A 165 3.33 -15.18 15.77
C ARG A 165 3.69 -16.66 15.66
N SER A 166 3.44 -17.45 16.69
CA SER A 166 3.66 -18.90 16.63
C SER A 166 2.77 -19.49 15.54
N GLU A 167 3.31 -20.29 14.63
CA GLU A 167 2.46 -21.07 13.70
C GLU A 167 1.95 -22.37 14.34
N ASP A 168 2.67 -22.91 15.32
CA ASP A 168 2.27 -24.10 16.08
C ASP A 168 1.05 -23.81 16.98
N GLU A 169 -0.03 -24.58 16.79
CA GLU A 169 -1.28 -24.45 17.52
C GLU A 169 -1.12 -24.72 19.03
N MET A 170 -0.22 -25.64 19.42
CA MET A 170 0.04 -25.89 20.84
C MET A 170 0.72 -24.68 21.47
N GLY A 171 1.76 -24.15 20.83
CA GLY A 171 2.46 -22.92 21.21
C GLY A 171 1.50 -21.74 21.33
N LYS A 172 0.68 -21.48 20.30
CA LYS A 172 -0.34 -20.42 20.32
C LYS A 172 -1.21 -20.51 21.57
N ARG A 173 -1.85 -21.67 21.80
CA ARG A 173 -2.76 -21.88 22.95
C ARG A 173 -2.07 -21.69 24.29
N MET A 174 -0.87 -22.24 24.46
CA MET A 174 -0.11 -22.14 25.70
C MET A 174 0.22 -20.68 26.01
N TYR A 175 0.79 -19.95 25.06
CA TYR A 175 1.20 -18.56 25.25
C TYR A 175 0.00 -17.61 25.38
N SER A 176 -1.12 -17.87 24.69
CA SER A 176 -2.38 -17.15 24.92
C SER A 176 -2.85 -17.28 26.37
N GLN A 177 -2.85 -18.49 26.92
CA GLN A 177 -3.25 -18.71 28.32
C GLN A 177 -2.30 -18.00 29.30
N LEU A 178 -0.99 -18.02 29.03
CA LEU A 178 -0.01 -17.32 29.86
C LEU A 178 -0.18 -15.80 29.78
N ALA A 179 -0.40 -15.24 28.60
CA ALA A 179 -0.64 -13.82 28.40
C ALA A 179 -1.87 -13.34 29.19
N VAL A 180 -3.02 -14.02 29.01
CA VAL A 180 -4.28 -13.67 29.70
C VAL A 180 -4.13 -13.79 31.21
N ARG A 181 -3.63 -14.91 31.73
CA ARG A 181 -3.47 -15.10 33.19
C ARG A 181 -2.54 -14.06 33.78
N THR A 182 -1.44 -13.74 33.10
CA THR A 182 -0.49 -12.72 33.58
C THR A 182 -1.14 -11.34 33.56
N ALA A 183 -1.90 -11.01 32.51
CA ALA A 183 -2.61 -9.74 32.42
C ALA A 183 -3.66 -9.59 33.54
N GLU A 184 -4.47 -10.61 33.81
CA GLU A 184 -5.44 -10.61 34.90
C GLU A 184 -4.80 -10.41 36.28
N GLN A 185 -3.64 -11.03 36.52
CA GLN A 185 -2.88 -10.85 37.75
C GLN A 185 -2.33 -9.43 37.90
N LEU A 186 -1.88 -8.83 36.79
CA LEU A 186 -1.28 -7.50 36.78
C LEU A 186 -2.33 -6.39 36.85
N ALA A 187 -3.56 -6.61 36.37
CA ALA A 187 -4.64 -5.62 36.34
C ALA A 187 -4.86 -4.94 37.71
N ARG A 188 -4.82 -5.71 38.81
CA ARG A 188 -4.99 -5.19 40.18
C ARG A 188 -3.82 -4.36 40.71
N SER A 189 -2.71 -4.35 39.99
CA SER A 189 -1.47 -3.69 40.37
C SER A 189 -1.07 -2.55 39.43
N CYS A 190 -1.92 -2.26 38.44
CA CYS A 190 -1.77 -1.14 37.51
C CYS A 190 -1.77 0.18 38.30
N THR A 191 -0.73 0.98 38.09
CA THR A 191 -0.57 2.28 38.75
C THR A 191 -0.44 3.43 37.75
N SER A 192 -0.47 3.11 36.46
CA SER A 192 -0.26 4.05 35.37
C SER A 192 -1.17 3.72 34.18
N GLU A 193 -1.44 4.71 33.34
CA GLU A 193 -2.18 4.51 32.10
C GLU A 193 -1.49 3.55 31.12
N PRO A 194 -0.16 3.61 30.90
CA PRO A 194 0.54 2.62 30.08
C PRO A 194 0.28 1.17 30.49
N ASP A 195 0.31 0.89 31.80
CA ASP A 195 0.02 -0.45 32.32
C ASP A 195 -1.41 -0.85 31.96
N LEU A 196 -2.37 0.06 32.16
CA LEU A 196 -3.78 -0.16 31.86
C LEU A 196 -4.02 -0.44 30.37
N VAL A 197 -3.45 0.38 29.48
CA VAL A 197 -3.58 0.24 28.03
C VAL A 197 -3.10 -1.14 27.58
N LEU A 198 -1.90 -1.55 28.02
CA LEU A 198 -1.37 -2.87 27.67
C LEU A 198 -2.29 -4.01 28.11
N ILE A 199 -2.81 -3.95 29.34
CA ILE A 199 -3.68 -4.99 29.89
C ILE A 199 -4.99 -5.06 29.12
N LEU A 200 -5.61 -3.91 28.84
CA LEU A 200 -6.83 -3.84 28.04
C LEU A 200 -6.57 -4.40 26.64
N GLU A 201 -5.49 -3.99 25.96
CA GLU A 201 -5.16 -4.48 24.62
C GLU A 201 -4.95 -6.01 24.61
N ILE A 202 -4.20 -6.58 25.55
CA ILE A 202 -4.01 -8.04 25.65
C ILE A 202 -5.35 -8.73 25.86
N LEU A 203 -6.15 -8.30 26.84
CA LEU A 203 -7.42 -8.94 27.15
C LEU A 203 -8.43 -8.81 26.00
N SER A 204 -8.49 -7.66 25.34
CA SER A 204 -9.37 -7.40 24.19
C SER A 204 -9.00 -8.30 23.00
N GLN A 205 -7.71 -8.42 22.67
CA GLN A 205 -7.27 -9.29 21.57
C GLN A 205 -7.53 -10.78 21.83
N HIS A 206 -7.60 -11.19 23.10
CA HIS A 206 -8.00 -12.55 23.51
C HIS A 206 -9.52 -12.68 23.79
N ALA A 207 -10.32 -11.71 23.35
CA ALA A 207 -11.78 -11.65 23.49
C ALA A 207 -12.29 -11.81 24.94
N LYS A 208 -11.53 -11.31 25.93
CA LYS A 208 -11.88 -11.36 27.36
C LYS A 208 -12.68 -10.12 27.81
N TYR A 209 -13.65 -9.72 27.00
CA TYR A 209 -14.43 -8.48 27.20
C TYR A 209 -15.24 -8.46 28.49
N VAL A 210 -15.86 -9.57 28.89
CA VAL A 210 -16.58 -9.68 30.18
C VAL A 210 -15.63 -9.42 31.36
N LYS A 211 -14.39 -9.91 31.27
CA LYS A 211 -13.41 -9.71 32.33
C LYS A 211 -12.94 -8.26 32.41
N ILE A 212 -12.78 -7.62 31.27
CA ILE A 212 -12.49 -6.19 31.18
C ILE A 212 -13.64 -5.39 31.81
N ALA A 213 -14.89 -5.74 31.53
CA ALA A 213 -16.05 -5.09 32.10
C ALA A 213 -16.09 -5.21 33.65
N GLU A 214 -15.81 -6.40 34.18
CA GLU A 214 -15.66 -6.61 35.63
C GLU A 214 -14.56 -5.75 36.25
N LEU A 215 -13.40 -5.63 35.58
CA LEU A 215 -12.28 -4.82 36.07
C LEU A 215 -12.64 -3.34 36.15
N ILE A 216 -13.34 -2.82 35.14
CA ILE A 216 -13.68 -1.40 35.04
C ILE A 216 -14.80 -1.01 36.01
N LYS A 217 -15.72 -1.93 36.33
CA LYS A 217 -16.77 -1.73 37.33
C LYS A 217 -16.24 -1.70 38.77
N ASP A 218 -15.02 -2.16 39.00
CA ASP A 218 -14.40 -2.10 40.32
C ASP A 218 -14.05 -0.64 40.65
N GLU A 219 -14.77 -0.03 41.60
CA GLU A 219 -14.58 1.36 42.03
C GLU A 219 -13.14 1.65 42.49
N THR A 220 -12.43 0.62 42.99
CA THR A 220 -11.03 0.75 43.39
C THR A 220 -10.11 0.88 42.17
N PHE A 221 -10.48 0.32 41.02
CA PHE A 221 -9.70 0.37 39.79
C PHE A 221 -9.95 1.67 39.01
N ALA A 222 -11.21 2.10 38.88
CA ALA A 222 -11.59 3.32 38.17
C ALA A 222 -11.02 4.61 38.79
N SER A 223 -10.69 4.58 40.09
CA SER A 223 -10.11 5.72 40.82
C SER A 223 -8.57 5.74 40.83
N GLN A 224 -7.90 4.67 40.40
CA GLN A 224 -6.44 4.52 40.52
C GLN A 224 -5.65 5.01 39.30
N VAL A 225 -6.28 5.15 38.14
CA VAL A 225 -5.60 5.50 36.88
C VAL A 225 -6.37 6.60 36.16
N GLU A 226 -5.70 7.73 35.91
CA GLU A 226 -6.23 8.76 35.03
C GLU A 226 -6.31 8.23 33.59
N MET A 227 -7.49 8.28 32.99
CA MET A 227 -7.75 7.73 31.66
C MET A 227 -7.77 8.84 30.61
N THR A 228 -6.94 8.74 29.58
CA THR A 228 -7.06 9.59 28.39
C THR A 228 -8.21 9.13 27.48
N ASN A 229 -8.50 9.94 26.48
CA ASN A 229 -9.46 9.60 25.42
C ASN A 229 -9.14 8.27 24.71
N ARG A 230 -7.84 7.92 24.53
CA ARG A 230 -7.44 6.62 23.94
C ARG A 230 -7.95 5.47 24.80
N THR A 231 -7.73 5.55 26.11
CA THR A 231 -8.11 4.51 27.06
C THR A 231 -9.62 4.40 27.20
N ARG A 232 -10.35 5.53 27.26
CA ARG A 232 -11.83 5.56 27.26
C ARG A 232 -12.43 4.92 26.02
N VAL A 233 -11.79 5.10 24.87
CA VAL A 233 -12.18 4.46 23.61
C VAL A 233 -12.04 2.93 23.66
N LEU A 234 -10.94 2.43 24.23
CA LEU A 234 -10.72 0.99 24.43
C LEU A 234 -11.73 0.38 25.41
N VAL A 235 -12.04 1.11 26.49
CA VAL A 235 -13.06 0.73 27.47
C VAL A 235 -14.44 0.68 26.82
N LEU A 236 -14.85 1.72 26.07
CA LEU A 236 -16.12 1.72 25.36
C LEU A 236 -16.28 0.47 24.50
N HIS A 237 -15.28 0.22 23.66
CA HIS A 237 -15.27 -0.94 22.77
C HIS A 237 -15.38 -2.27 23.52
N SER A 238 -14.69 -2.37 24.66
CA SER A 238 -14.72 -3.57 25.48
C SER A 238 -16.09 -3.80 26.12
N MET A 239 -16.76 -2.74 26.58
CA MET A 239 -18.12 -2.82 27.13
C MET A 239 -19.16 -3.19 26.07
N GLU A 240 -19.08 -2.58 24.88
CA GLU A 240 -19.92 -2.94 23.73
C GLU A 240 -19.76 -4.43 23.38
N SER A 241 -18.51 -4.90 23.35
CA SER A 241 -18.18 -6.30 23.03
C SER A 241 -18.55 -7.29 24.13
N ALA A 242 -18.61 -6.84 25.39
CA ALA A 242 -19.09 -7.63 26.52
C ALA A 242 -20.63 -7.74 26.55
N GLY A 243 -21.33 -6.92 25.78
CA GLY A 243 -22.79 -6.84 25.78
C GLY A 243 -23.39 -6.08 26.97
N ASP A 244 -22.58 -5.27 27.65
CA ASP A 244 -23.01 -4.52 28.85
C ASP A 244 -23.66 -3.19 28.48
N TRP A 245 -24.77 -3.28 27.74
CA TRP A 245 -25.41 -2.13 27.11
C TRP A 245 -25.98 -1.12 28.10
N GLN A 246 -26.31 -1.55 29.32
CA GLN A 246 -26.78 -0.65 30.38
C GLN A 246 -25.67 0.32 30.82
N VAL A 247 -24.47 -0.20 31.06
CA VAL A 247 -23.31 0.62 31.44
C VAL A 247 -22.88 1.53 30.29
N VAL A 248 -22.93 1.02 29.04
CA VAL A 248 -22.69 1.85 27.85
C VAL A 248 -23.69 3.00 27.80
N LEU A 249 -24.99 2.73 28.00
CA LEU A 249 -26.03 3.76 27.99
C LEU A 249 -25.80 4.82 29.08
N GLU A 250 -25.60 4.40 30.33
CA GLU A 250 -25.39 5.30 31.46
C GLU A 250 -24.14 6.17 31.27
N SER A 251 -23.03 5.55 30.88
CA SER A 251 -21.74 6.25 30.71
C SER A 251 -21.75 7.22 29.53
N THR A 252 -22.35 6.82 28.40
CA THR A 252 -22.47 7.71 27.23
C THR A 252 -23.47 8.82 27.48
N THR A 253 -24.57 8.57 28.21
CA THR A 253 -25.50 9.62 28.63
C THR A 253 -24.81 10.66 29.52
N ALA A 254 -24.04 10.20 30.52
CA ALA A 254 -23.25 11.09 31.37
C ALA A 254 -22.27 11.94 30.56
N ALA A 255 -21.52 11.33 29.64
CA ALA A 255 -20.58 12.04 28.76
C ALA A 255 -21.29 13.10 27.89
N LEU A 256 -22.43 12.76 27.30
CA LEU A 256 -23.19 13.69 26.46
C LEU A 256 -23.82 14.83 27.27
N LEU A 257 -24.21 14.60 28.53
CA LEU A 257 -24.75 15.63 29.41
C LEU A 257 -23.66 16.57 29.97
N HIS A 258 -22.46 16.07 30.27
CA HIS A 258 -21.33 16.91 30.71
C HIS A 258 -20.99 18.04 29.72
N SER A 259 -21.24 17.81 28.42
CA SER A 259 -21.06 18.82 27.35
C SER A 259 -21.95 20.07 27.47
N THR A 260 -22.98 20.04 28.34
CA THR A 260 -23.96 21.12 28.52
C THR A 260 -23.67 22.04 29.71
N THR A 261 -22.68 21.70 30.54
CA THR A 261 -22.37 22.40 31.80
C THR A 261 -20.99 23.09 31.75
N GLU A 262 -20.85 24.30 32.29
CA GLU A 262 -19.52 24.91 32.55
C GLU A 262 -18.63 23.91 33.32
N PRO A 263 -17.29 23.93 33.13
CA PRO A 263 -16.38 22.92 33.69
C PRO A 263 -16.44 22.94 35.22
N SER A 264 -17.38 22.18 35.77
CA SER A 264 -17.56 22.00 37.19
C SER A 264 -16.70 20.84 37.68
N GLU A 265 -16.35 20.89 38.96
CA GLU A 265 -15.59 19.88 39.73
C GLU A 265 -16.36 18.54 39.88
N GLY A 266 -17.00 18.05 38.81
CA GLY A 266 -17.67 16.76 38.74
C GLY A 266 -16.73 15.64 38.27
N PRO A 267 -17.02 14.36 38.61
CA PRO A 267 -16.24 13.23 38.11
C PRO A 267 -16.32 13.15 36.59
N GLN A 268 -15.17 13.04 35.91
CA GLN A 268 -15.14 12.90 34.46
C GLN A 268 -15.82 11.60 34.02
N PRO A 269 -16.50 11.59 32.85
CA PRO A 269 -17.18 10.39 32.38
C PRO A 269 -16.19 9.24 32.16
N LEU A 270 -16.60 8.04 32.59
CA LEU A 270 -15.82 6.81 32.48
C LEU A 270 -15.57 6.40 31.02
N ILE A 271 -16.47 6.81 30.11
CA ILE A 271 -16.48 6.40 28.70
C ILE A 271 -16.78 7.58 27.79
N GLY A 272 -16.05 7.69 26.67
CA GLY A 272 -16.37 8.56 25.55
C GLY A 272 -15.73 9.95 25.57
N ASP A 273 -15.85 10.63 24.44
CA ASP A 273 -15.54 12.05 24.24
C ASP A 273 -16.87 12.77 23.96
N GLU A 274 -17.10 13.87 24.65
CA GLU A 274 -18.32 14.68 24.66
C GLU A 274 -18.66 15.22 23.25
N GLY A 275 -17.64 15.39 22.40
CA GLY A 275 -17.75 15.91 21.03
C GLY A 275 -17.64 14.87 19.91
N SER A 276 -17.80 13.57 20.19
CA SER A 276 -17.54 12.51 19.18
C SER A 276 -18.80 11.80 18.68
N PHE A 277 -18.89 11.59 17.35
CA PHE A 277 -19.91 10.73 16.73
C PHE A 277 -19.92 9.31 17.34
N ARG A 278 -18.76 8.81 17.78
CA ARG A 278 -18.64 7.47 18.38
C ARG A 278 -19.48 7.35 19.65
N THR A 279 -19.46 8.38 20.51
CA THR A 279 -20.24 8.43 21.75
C THR A 279 -21.72 8.43 21.44
N TRP A 280 -22.17 9.27 20.50
CA TRP A 280 -23.56 9.33 20.05
C TRP A 280 -24.04 8.01 19.44
N LYS A 281 -23.23 7.40 18.57
CA LYS A 281 -23.52 6.10 17.96
C LYS A 281 -23.62 5.00 19.01
N ALA A 282 -22.71 4.95 19.98
CA ALA A 282 -22.74 3.98 21.07
C ALA A 282 -23.98 4.15 21.95
N TRP A 283 -24.34 5.39 22.30
CA TRP A 283 -25.56 5.72 23.04
C TRP A 283 -26.82 5.21 22.33
N THR A 284 -26.94 5.51 21.04
CA THR A 284 -28.06 5.04 20.21
C THR A 284 -28.08 3.51 20.04
N MET A 285 -26.91 2.90 19.89
CA MET A 285 -26.77 1.44 19.80
C MET A 285 -27.20 0.76 21.10
N ALA A 286 -26.86 1.33 22.26
CA ALA A 286 -27.25 0.81 23.57
C ALA A 286 -28.78 0.79 23.73
N HIS A 287 -29.46 1.88 23.40
CA HIS A 287 -30.93 1.94 23.35
C HIS A 287 -31.54 0.85 22.45
N SER A 288 -31.00 0.70 21.24
CA SER A 288 -31.45 -0.35 20.32
C SER A 288 -31.24 -1.76 20.87
N LYS A 289 -30.17 -1.99 21.64
CA LYS A 289 -29.85 -3.31 22.21
C LYS A 289 -30.62 -3.62 23.48
N LEU A 290 -31.01 -2.59 24.24
CA LEU A 290 -31.85 -2.69 25.42
C LEU A 290 -33.36 -2.74 25.08
N ASN A 291 -33.72 -2.65 23.80
CA ASN A 291 -35.11 -2.63 23.32
C ASN A 291 -35.95 -1.51 23.97
N THR A 292 -35.34 -0.35 24.22
CA THR A 292 -36.09 0.81 24.72
C THR A 292 -37.14 1.23 23.69
N THR A 293 -38.31 1.66 24.17
CA THR A 293 -39.37 2.14 23.29
C THR A 293 -38.95 3.41 22.54
N GLU A 294 -39.59 3.70 21.40
CA GLU A 294 -39.30 4.94 20.65
C GLU A 294 -39.60 6.18 21.49
N ASP A 295 -40.66 6.14 22.29
CA ASP A 295 -41.03 7.23 23.20
C ASP A 295 -39.97 7.47 24.28
N GLU A 296 -39.44 6.41 24.90
CA GLU A 296 -38.36 6.50 25.88
C GLU A 296 -37.07 7.05 25.25
N TRP A 297 -36.72 6.56 24.06
CA TRP A 297 -35.57 7.04 23.31
C TRP A 297 -35.70 8.53 22.97
N HIS A 298 -36.86 8.94 22.45
CA HIS A 298 -37.15 10.33 22.14
C HIS A 298 -37.13 11.21 23.38
N ALA A 299 -37.72 10.76 24.49
CA ALA A 299 -37.73 11.49 25.75
C ALA A 299 -36.30 11.76 26.26
N GLN A 300 -35.42 10.75 26.24
CA GLN A 300 -34.02 10.92 26.61
C GLN A 300 -33.24 11.75 25.59
N LEU A 301 -33.52 11.62 24.29
CA LEU A 301 -32.88 12.45 23.27
C LEU A 301 -33.18 13.95 23.47
N GLN A 302 -34.34 14.31 24.03
CA GLN A 302 -34.67 15.71 24.33
C GLN A 302 -33.89 16.28 25.52
N THR A 303 -33.33 15.45 26.40
CA THR A 303 -32.49 15.93 27.52
C THR A 303 -31.05 16.24 27.07
N LEU A 304 -30.66 15.78 25.88
CA LEU A 304 -29.34 15.95 25.29
C LEU A 304 -29.24 17.21 24.40
N PRO A 305 -28.02 17.70 24.08
CA PRO A 305 -27.83 18.90 23.27
C PRO A 305 -28.61 18.89 21.94
N ALA A 306 -29.50 19.87 21.76
CA ALA A 306 -30.36 19.97 20.57
C ALA A 306 -29.63 20.34 19.28
N ASN A 307 -28.54 21.11 19.37
CA ASN A 307 -27.81 21.65 18.22
C ASN A 307 -26.61 20.79 17.77
N SER A 308 -26.55 19.53 18.19
CA SER A 308 -25.44 18.64 17.81
C SER A 308 -25.65 18.05 16.42
N ARG A 309 -24.69 18.27 15.49
CA ARG A 309 -24.66 17.57 14.19
C ARG A 309 -24.71 16.04 14.35
N TYR A 310 -24.10 15.53 15.42
CA TYR A 310 -24.01 14.10 15.70
C TYR A 310 -25.34 13.49 16.15
N ARG A 311 -26.27 14.31 16.68
CA ARG A 311 -27.63 13.86 17.02
C ARG A 311 -28.38 13.39 15.78
N LEU A 312 -28.31 14.15 14.68
CA LEU A 312 -28.96 13.78 13.42
C LEU A 312 -28.28 12.56 12.78
N LEU A 313 -26.94 12.50 12.79
CA LEU A 313 -26.21 11.33 12.29
C LEU A 313 -26.54 10.06 13.07
N ALA A 314 -26.67 10.15 14.39
CA ALA A 314 -27.05 9.03 15.24
C ALA A 314 -28.50 8.58 14.99
N SER A 315 -29.43 9.54 14.79
CA SER A 315 -30.82 9.25 14.42
C SER A 315 -30.89 8.51 13.07
N MET A 316 -30.20 9.02 12.05
CA MET A 316 -30.10 8.36 10.74
C MET A 316 -29.48 6.96 10.85
N TRP A 317 -28.47 6.78 11.69
CA TRP A 317 -27.88 5.46 11.95
C TRP A 317 -28.88 4.47 12.56
N LEU A 318 -29.67 4.89 13.55
CA LEU A 318 -30.73 4.06 14.14
C LEU A 318 -31.77 3.67 13.09
N PHE A 319 -32.31 4.64 12.37
CA PHE A 319 -33.38 4.38 11.41
C PHE A 319 -32.90 3.52 10.24
N ARG A 320 -31.64 3.69 9.81
CA ARG A 320 -31.00 2.80 8.83
C ARG A 320 -30.92 1.37 9.34
N SER A 321 -30.58 1.15 10.61
CA SER A 321 -30.54 -0.20 11.20
C SER A 321 -31.91 -0.89 11.32
N ARG A 322 -33.00 -0.12 11.21
CA ARG A 322 -34.40 -0.58 11.23
C ARG A 322 -35.03 -0.62 9.84
N ASP A 323 -34.26 -0.42 8.77
CA ASP A 323 -34.73 -0.34 7.38
C ASP A 323 -35.79 0.77 7.13
N LEU A 324 -35.81 1.81 7.96
CA LEU A 324 -36.73 2.95 7.85
C LEU A 324 -36.16 4.03 6.91
N HIS A 325 -35.97 3.67 5.64
CA HIS A 325 -35.26 4.50 4.65
C HIS A 325 -35.87 5.89 4.42
N SER A 326 -37.20 6.01 4.44
CA SER A 326 -37.88 7.31 4.27
C SER A 326 -37.59 8.25 5.44
N THR A 327 -37.54 7.74 6.67
CA THR A 327 -37.16 8.50 7.86
C THR A 327 -35.69 8.91 7.82
N VAL A 328 -34.80 8.01 7.37
CA VAL A 328 -33.38 8.34 7.15
C VAL A 328 -33.24 9.51 6.17
N VAL A 329 -33.94 9.48 5.04
CA VAL A 329 -33.91 10.56 4.06
C VAL A 329 -34.49 11.87 4.60
N ASN A 330 -35.58 11.81 5.37
CA ASN A 330 -36.14 13.01 6.00
C ASN A 330 -35.14 13.65 6.98
N ASP A 331 -34.42 12.86 7.77
CA ASP A 331 -33.38 13.38 8.66
C ASP A 331 -32.13 13.84 7.89
N ALA A 332 -31.81 13.21 6.75
CA ALA A 332 -30.76 13.68 5.85
C ALA A 332 -31.10 15.05 5.25
N ILE A 333 -32.37 15.32 4.91
CA ILE A 333 -32.83 16.64 4.46
C ILE A 333 -32.66 17.66 5.59
N LYS A 334 -33.07 17.35 6.82
CA LYS A 334 -32.87 18.25 7.98
C LYS A 334 -31.38 18.52 8.22
N TYR A 335 -30.55 17.47 8.11
CA TYR A 335 -29.11 17.57 8.22
C TYR A 335 -28.54 18.50 7.15
N PHE A 336 -28.93 18.30 5.89
CA PHE A 336 -28.53 19.17 4.78
C PHE A 336 -28.98 20.60 5.00
N VAL A 337 -30.21 20.84 5.46
CA VAL A 337 -30.69 22.21 5.75
C VAL A 337 -29.79 22.90 6.79
N ALA A 338 -29.39 22.20 7.85
CA ALA A 338 -28.57 22.76 8.92
C ALA A 338 -27.07 22.90 8.56
N PHE A 339 -26.50 21.90 7.88
CA PHE A 339 -25.05 21.75 7.69
C PHE A 339 -24.62 21.63 6.23
N GLY A 340 -25.54 21.79 5.27
CA GLY A 340 -25.29 21.60 3.84
C GLY A 340 -24.37 22.64 3.21
N TRP A 341 -23.99 23.69 3.93
CA TRP A 341 -22.95 24.64 3.53
C TRP A 341 -21.53 24.19 3.96
N SER A 342 -21.43 23.18 4.83
CA SER A 342 -20.14 22.71 5.37
C SER A 342 -19.46 21.69 4.46
N PRO A 343 -18.11 21.66 4.38
CA PRO A 343 -17.40 20.79 3.46
C PRO A 343 -17.53 19.29 3.76
N PHE A 344 -17.82 18.93 5.03
CA PHE A 344 -18.00 17.54 5.47
C PHE A 344 -19.40 16.96 5.20
N CYS A 345 -20.35 17.77 4.72
CA CYS A 345 -21.76 17.36 4.56
C CYS A 345 -21.90 16.09 3.71
N VAL A 346 -21.25 16.07 2.54
CA VAL A 346 -21.36 14.97 1.57
C VAL A 346 -20.75 13.69 2.14
N SER A 347 -19.54 13.77 2.70
CA SER A 347 -18.85 12.63 3.32
C SER A 347 -19.65 12.00 4.45
N GLU A 348 -20.35 12.80 5.26
CA GLU A 348 -21.15 12.29 6.38
C GLU A 348 -22.52 11.73 5.93
N LEU A 349 -23.12 12.26 4.85
CA LEU A 349 -24.38 11.76 4.30
C LEU A 349 -24.21 10.54 3.37
N ARG A 350 -23.02 10.34 2.81
CA ARG A 350 -22.72 9.34 1.77
C ARG A 350 -23.30 7.97 2.07
N GLU A 351 -22.94 7.36 3.20
CA GLU A 351 -23.36 5.99 3.51
C GLU A 351 -24.88 5.85 3.70
N PHE A 352 -25.53 6.88 4.27
CA PHE A 352 -26.97 6.87 4.50
C PHE A 352 -27.73 6.93 3.18
N LEU A 353 -27.32 7.84 2.30
CA LEU A 353 -27.95 8.03 1.00
C LEU A 353 -27.72 6.83 0.07
N LEU A 354 -26.51 6.27 0.03
CA LEU A 354 -26.22 5.11 -0.80
C LEU A 354 -26.96 3.84 -0.34
N SER A 355 -27.31 3.74 0.94
CA SER A 355 -28.14 2.64 1.46
C SER A 355 -29.63 2.77 1.14
N ALA A 356 -30.09 3.97 0.74
CA ALA A 356 -31.50 4.22 0.49
C ALA A 356 -31.93 3.74 -0.92
N PRO A 357 -33.16 3.22 -1.08
CA PRO A 357 -33.71 2.88 -2.39
C PRO A 357 -33.71 4.08 -3.35
N LYS A 358 -33.70 3.79 -4.66
CA LYS A 358 -33.67 4.84 -5.71
C LYS A 358 -34.78 5.89 -5.53
N VAL A 359 -35.99 5.46 -5.19
CA VAL A 359 -37.15 6.36 -4.98
C VAL A 359 -36.87 7.37 -3.86
N GLU A 360 -36.27 6.94 -2.76
CA GLU A 360 -35.95 7.80 -1.63
C GLU A 360 -34.77 8.73 -1.93
N ARG A 361 -33.77 8.25 -2.68
CA ARG A 361 -32.68 9.10 -3.19
C ARG A 361 -33.19 10.19 -4.14
N ASP A 362 -34.14 9.86 -5.01
CA ASP A 362 -34.78 10.84 -5.89
C ASP A 362 -35.61 11.87 -5.10
N ASN A 363 -36.27 11.44 -4.01
CA ASN A 363 -36.98 12.34 -3.10
C ASN A 363 -36.03 13.32 -2.39
N PHE A 364 -34.92 12.81 -1.85
CA PHE A 364 -33.86 13.62 -1.26
C PHE A 364 -33.37 14.69 -2.24
N ARG A 365 -33.00 14.29 -3.47
CA ARG A 365 -32.49 15.19 -4.51
C ARG A 365 -33.49 16.30 -4.85
N LYS A 366 -34.77 15.96 -5.07
CA LYS A 366 -35.81 16.96 -5.36
C LYS A 366 -35.99 17.94 -4.20
N SER A 367 -35.91 17.44 -2.97
CA SER A 367 -36.09 18.26 -1.76
C SER A 367 -34.96 19.25 -1.58
N ILE A 368 -33.69 18.82 -1.70
CA ILE A 368 -32.55 19.73 -1.55
C ILE A 368 -32.50 20.79 -2.66
N ALA A 369 -32.84 20.43 -3.91
CA ALA A 369 -32.91 21.39 -5.02
C ALA A 369 -33.98 22.47 -4.75
N SER A 370 -35.15 22.07 -4.25
CA SER A 370 -36.21 22.99 -3.84
C SER A 370 -35.78 23.90 -2.69
N CYS A 371 -35.08 23.37 -1.68
CA CYS A 371 -34.58 24.17 -0.56
C CYS A 371 -33.61 25.28 -1.03
N VAL A 372 -32.67 24.94 -1.90
CA VAL A 372 -31.68 25.90 -2.39
C VAL A 372 -32.35 26.94 -3.29
N GLN A 373 -33.27 26.55 -4.17
CA GLN A 373 -34.04 27.47 -4.99
C GLN A 373 -34.86 28.46 -4.12
N GLN A 374 -35.54 27.97 -3.09
CA GLN A 374 -36.28 28.82 -2.16
C GLN A 374 -35.37 29.82 -1.44
N TRP A 375 -34.15 29.45 -1.08
CA TRP A 375 -33.18 30.38 -0.48
C TRP A 375 -32.67 31.43 -1.46
N ALA A 376 -32.48 31.06 -2.72
CA ALA A 376 -32.12 32.00 -3.77
C ALA A 376 -33.23 33.03 -4.03
N GLU A 377 -34.50 32.60 -3.94
CA GLU A 377 -35.67 33.46 -4.18
C GLU A 377 -36.11 34.29 -2.96
N SER A 378 -35.86 33.82 -1.73
CA SER A 378 -36.36 34.44 -0.49
C SER A 378 -35.46 35.53 0.10
N GLY A 379 -34.24 35.71 -0.38
CA GLY A 379 -33.29 36.69 0.16
C GLY A 379 -33.15 37.96 -0.67
N GLU A 380 -33.35 39.13 -0.06
CA GLU A 380 -32.51 40.29 -0.42
C GLU A 380 -31.07 39.90 -0.07
N ILE A 381 -30.27 39.50 -1.07
CA ILE A 381 -28.84 39.16 -0.92
C ILE A 381 -28.11 40.43 -0.47
N SER A 382 -28.15 40.71 0.82
CA SER A 382 -27.72 41.98 1.40
C SER A 382 -26.24 41.98 1.80
N THR A 383 -25.61 40.80 1.86
CA THR A 383 -24.20 40.65 2.25
C THR A 383 -23.46 39.54 1.47
N GLY A 384 -22.17 39.73 1.21
CA GLY A 384 -21.32 38.73 0.54
C GLY A 384 -21.16 37.41 1.32
N GLN A 385 -21.37 37.42 2.64
CA GLN A 385 -21.33 36.20 3.46
C GLN A 385 -22.53 35.28 3.22
N GLN A 386 -23.74 35.83 3.03
CA GLN A 386 -24.93 35.04 2.70
C GLN A 386 -24.80 34.40 1.31
N LEU A 387 -24.27 35.14 0.34
CA LEU A 387 -24.01 34.63 -1.01
C LEU A 387 -22.97 33.50 -0.98
N GLY A 388 -21.87 33.67 -0.23
CA GLY A 388 -20.88 32.60 -0.04
C GLY A 388 -21.50 31.33 0.54
N LYS A 389 -22.39 31.45 1.53
CA LYS A 389 -23.08 30.30 2.12
C LYS A 389 -23.99 29.57 1.13
N ILE A 390 -24.76 30.31 0.31
CA ILE A 390 -25.61 29.74 -0.75
C ILE A 390 -24.77 29.00 -1.78
N LEU A 391 -23.65 29.58 -2.20
CA LEU A 391 -22.74 28.93 -3.15
C LEU A 391 -22.13 27.64 -2.59
N SER A 392 -21.82 27.58 -1.29
CA SER A 392 -21.38 26.34 -0.64
C SER A 392 -22.48 25.27 -0.59
N TYR A 393 -23.75 25.65 -0.45
CA TYR A 393 -24.86 24.71 -0.59
C TYR A 393 -24.93 24.14 -2.01
N GLU A 394 -24.89 24.99 -3.03
CA GLU A 394 -24.90 24.59 -4.45
C GLU A 394 -23.73 23.65 -4.79
N GLU A 395 -22.53 23.93 -4.27
CA GLU A 395 -21.36 23.05 -4.44
C GLU A 395 -21.61 21.66 -3.84
N ASN A 396 -22.19 21.59 -2.64
CA ASN A 396 -22.53 20.32 -2.01
C ASN A 396 -23.69 19.61 -2.71
N VAL A 397 -24.64 20.33 -3.32
CA VAL A 397 -25.65 19.73 -4.20
C VAL A 397 -24.97 19.05 -5.39
N LEU A 398 -24.02 19.71 -6.07
CA LEU A 398 -23.30 19.12 -7.19
C LEU A 398 -22.50 17.87 -6.79
N ARG A 399 -21.87 17.88 -5.62
CA ARG A 399 -21.16 16.70 -5.09
C ARG A 399 -22.12 15.54 -4.82
N LEU A 400 -23.29 15.83 -4.24
CA LEU A 400 -24.36 14.84 -4.03
C LEU A 400 -24.96 14.34 -5.35
N GLU A 401 -25.11 15.19 -6.36
CA GLU A 401 -25.51 14.77 -7.71
C GLU A 401 -24.46 13.87 -8.35
N CYS A 402 -23.17 14.21 -8.23
CA CYS A 402 -22.09 13.33 -8.69
C CYS A 402 -22.19 11.96 -8.03
N LEU A 403 -22.37 11.94 -6.71
CA LEU A 403 -22.54 10.72 -5.92
C LEU A 403 -23.74 9.88 -6.36
N LEU A 404 -24.89 10.50 -6.60
CA LEU A 404 -26.16 9.79 -6.79
C LEU A 404 -26.48 9.48 -8.26
N ASP A 405 -26.11 10.36 -9.18
CA ASP A 405 -26.47 10.29 -10.60
C ASP A 405 -25.32 9.81 -11.50
N ILE A 406 -24.06 10.13 -11.16
CA ILE A 406 -22.88 9.76 -11.97
C ILE A 406 -22.20 8.49 -11.43
N GLY A 407 -21.78 8.52 -10.16
CA GLY A 407 -21.14 7.38 -9.48
C GLY A 407 -22.13 6.41 -8.84
N GLY A 408 -23.43 6.79 -8.79
CA GLY A 408 -24.51 6.02 -8.20
C GLY A 408 -24.81 4.69 -8.89
N THR A 409 -25.93 4.03 -8.53
CA THR A 409 -26.30 2.69 -9.07
C THR A 409 -26.73 2.73 -10.53
N ASN A 410 -26.88 3.93 -11.09
CA ASN A 410 -27.30 4.12 -12.47
C ASN A 410 -26.05 4.10 -13.36
N THR A 411 -26.13 3.50 -14.54
CA THR A 411 -25.15 3.74 -15.60
C THR A 411 -25.52 5.05 -16.30
N PRO A 412 -24.84 6.18 -16.03
CA PRO A 412 -25.19 7.44 -16.65
C PRO A 412 -24.97 7.38 -18.16
N GLN A 413 -25.77 8.12 -18.92
CA GLN A 413 -25.52 8.34 -20.35
C GLN A 413 -24.44 9.42 -20.52
N LEU A 414 -23.66 9.34 -21.60
CA LEU A 414 -22.62 10.35 -21.91
C LEU A 414 -23.17 11.78 -21.94
N ALA A 415 -24.37 11.99 -22.50
CA ALA A 415 -25.01 13.30 -22.53
C ALA A 415 -25.29 13.85 -21.12
N ALA A 416 -25.69 12.99 -20.17
CA ALA A 416 -25.91 13.38 -18.78
C ALA A 416 -24.60 13.80 -18.09
N ILE A 417 -23.50 13.10 -18.38
CA ILE A 417 -22.16 13.46 -17.89
C ILE A 417 -21.73 14.84 -18.40
N TYR A 418 -21.88 15.10 -19.71
CA TYR A 418 -21.53 16.41 -20.27
C TYR A 418 -22.41 17.54 -19.72
N LYS A 419 -23.71 17.29 -19.57
CA LYS A 419 -24.64 18.25 -18.94
C LYS A 419 -24.23 18.55 -17.50
N TYR A 420 -23.85 17.52 -16.73
CA TYR A 420 -23.34 17.69 -15.37
C TYR A 420 -22.06 18.53 -15.34
N ALA A 421 -21.06 18.18 -16.13
CA ALA A 421 -19.79 18.91 -16.20
C ALA A 421 -20.00 20.39 -16.58
N ARG A 422 -20.92 20.67 -17.52
CA ARG A 422 -21.31 22.05 -17.88
C ARG A 422 -21.85 22.82 -16.69
N ASN A 423 -22.81 22.23 -15.97
CA ASN A 423 -23.45 22.89 -14.83
C ASN A 423 -22.44 23.18 -13.71
N ALA A 424 -21.52 22.25 -13.44
CA ALA A 424 -20.45 22.45 -12.48
C ALA A 424 -19.50 23.60 -12.87
N LEU A 425 -19.13 23.71 -14.16
CA LEU A 425 -18.31 24.82 -14.66
C LEU A 425 -19.03 26.18 -14.56
N LEU A 426 -20.33 26.22 -14.87
CA LEU A 426 -21.15 27.43 -14.75
C LEU A 426 -21.25 27.90 -13.30
N LEU A 427 -21.46 26.96 -12.36
CA LEU A 427 -21.46 27.29 -10.93
C LEU A 427 -20.09 27.83 -10.51
N ARG A 428 -19.00 27.17 -10.90
CA ARG A 428 -17.64 27.65 -10.57
C ARG A 428 -17.42 29.07 -11.05
N ARG A 429 -17.79 29.41 -12.28
CA ARG A 429 -17.63 30.76 -12.79
C ARG A 429 -18.45 31.79 -12.00
N THR A 430 -19.64 31.38 -11.54
CA THR A 430 -20.47 32.19 -10.64
C THR A 430 -19.76 32.41 -9.30
N CYS A 431 -19.13 31.37 -8.74
CA CYS A 431 -18.32 31.49 -7.53
C CYS A 431 -17.12 32.42 -7.71
N GLU A 432 -16.36 32.34 -8.80
CA GLU A 432 -15.19 33.20 -9.02
C GLU A 432 -15.52 34.69 -9.05
N ARG A 433 -16.68 35.05 -9.60
CA ARG A 433 -17.14 36.44 -9.67
C ARG A 433 -17.61 36.98 -8.33
N ASN A 434 -18.14 36.12 -7.45
CA ASN A 434 -18.94 36.54 -6.30
C ASN A 434 -18.39 36.09 -4.93
N ALA A 435 -17.62 35.00 -4.87
CA ALA A 435 -17.07 34.40 -3.66
C ALA A 435 -15.78 33.58 -3.98
N PRO A 436 -14.63 34.25 -4.21
CA PRO A 436 -13.40 33.60 -4.70
C PRO A 436 -12.73 32.64 -3.70
N THR A 437 -13.25 32.51 -2.48
CA THR A 437 -12.73 31.63 -1.42
C THR A 437 -13.41 30.26 -1.37
N ALA A 438 -14.32 29.94 -2.31
CA ALA A 438 -14.98 28.63 -2.37
C ALA A 438 -13.96 27.50 -2.65
N ASP A 439 -14.23 26.32 -2.08
CA ASP A 439 -13.37 25.14 -2.19
C ASP A 439 -13.27 24.68 -3.66
N ASP A 440 -12.19 23.99 -3.99
CA ASP A 440 -11.93 23.58 -5.37
C ASP A 440 -12.67 22.27 -5.72
N THR A 441 -13.48 21.68 -4.84
CA THR A 441 -14.01 20.30 -4.98
C THR A 441 -14.86 20.07 -6.23
N TRP A 442 -15.39 21.14 -6.84
CA TRP A 442 -16.02 21.11 -8.17
C TRP A 442 -15.16 20.46 -9.25
N LEU A 443 -13.84 20.65 -9.22
CA LEU A 443 -12.94 20.07 -10.22
C LEU A 443 -12.87 18.55 -10.05
N LEU A 444 -12.86 18.07 -8.80
CA LEU A 444 -12.89 16.64 -8.49
C LEU A 444 -14.13 15.97 -9.06
N THR A 445 -15.32 16.57 -8.89
CA THR A 445 -16.55 15.96 -9.40
C THR A 445 -16.57 15.88 -10.94
N ILE A 446 -16.05 16.92 -11.63
CA ILE A 446 -15.94 16.92 -13.08
C ILE A 446 -15.00 15.83 -13.57
N ILE A 447 -13.79 15.70 -13.00
CA ILE A 447 -12.82 14.70 -13.44
C ILE A 447 -13.29 13.28 -13.13
N THR A 448 -14.00 13.06 -12.02
CA THR A 448 -14.68 11.80 -11.73
C THR A 448 -15.72 11.49 -12.80
N ALA A 449 -16.54 12.46 -13.19
CA ALA A 449 -17.53 12.29 -14.25
C ALA A 449 -16.90 12.02 -15.63
N LEU A 450 -15.80 12.70 -15.97
CA LEU A 450 -15.05 12.44 -17.20
C LEU A 450 -14.37 11.06 -17.19
N PHE A 451 -13.86 10.61 -16.05
CA PHE A 451 -13.34 9.25 -15.92
C PHE A 451 -14.46 8.23 -16.08
N LYS A 452 -15.65 8.49 -15.54
CA LYS A 452 -16.83 7.64 -15.78
C LYS A 452 -17.19 7.57 -17.28
N ALA A 453 -17.09 8.69 -17.99
CA ALA A 453 -17.27 8.69 -19.45
C ALA A 453 -16.19 7.87 -20.17
N HIS A 454 -14.95 7.89 -19.68
CA HIS A 454 -13.88 7.05 -20.21
C HIS A 454 -14.16 5.54 -20.01
N GLU A 455 -14.71 5.15 -18.87
CA GLU A 455 -15.11 3.75 -18.63
C GLU A 455 -16.23 3.29 -19.56
N LEU A 456 -17.19 4.18 -19.86
CA LEU A 456 -18.28 3.90 -20.81
C LEU A 456 -17.77 3.87 -22.25
N GLU A 457 -16.78 4.71 -22.57
CA GLU A 457 -16.20 4.83 -23.89
C GLU A 457 -14.67 5.00 -23.80
N PRO A 458 -13.90 3.90 -23.89
CA PRO A 458 -12.45 3.88 -23.68
C PRO A 458 -11.67 4.39 -24.90
N SER A 459 -12.07 5.56 -25.42
CA SER A 459 -11.44 6.23 -26.56
C SER A 459 -10.22 7.08 -26.18
N GLY A 460 -9.96 7.28 -24.88
CA GLY A 460 -8.90 8.15 -24.36
C GLY A 460 -9.22 9.65 -24.39
N ARG A 461 -10.28 10.09 -25.10
CA ARG A 461 -10.62 11.52 -25.24
C ARG A 461 -11.06 12.17 -23.92
N HIS A 462 -11.86 11.47 -23.11
CA HIS A 462 -12.32 11.99 -21.82
C HIS A 462 -11.20 12.03 -20.79
N LEU A 463 -10.28 11.05 -20.86
CA LEU A 463 -9.09 11.02 -20.02
C LEU A 463 -8.15 12.19 -20.36
N LEU A 464 -7.94 12.45 -21.65
CA LEU A 464 -7.20 13.62 -22.13
C LEU A 464 -7.83 14.93 -21.64
N LEU A 465 -9.16 15.08 -21.77
CA LEU A 465 -9.89 16.23 -21.23
C LEU A 465 -9.68 16.40 -19.73
N ALA A 466 -9.79 15.32 -18.94
CA ALA A 466 -9.58 15.34 -17.51
C ALA A 466 -8.15 15.79 -17.15
N VAL A 467 -7.13 15.30 -17.86
CA VAL A 467 -5.74 15.74 -17.69
C VAL A 467 -5.57 17.23 -18.01
N CYS A 468 -6.12 17.71 -19.13
CA CYS A 468 -6.05 19.12 -19.48
C CYS A 468 -6.76 20.01 -18.45
N MET A 469 -7.92 19.58 -17.95
CA MET A 469 -8.66 20.27 -16.88
C MET A 469 -7.87 20.34 -15.58
N LEU A 470 -7.32 19.21 -15.12
CA LEU A 470 -6.47 19.16 -13.93
C LEU A 470 -5.32 20.15 -14.07
N ARG A 471 -4.63 20.16 -15.21
CA ARG A 471 -3.46 21.03 -15.40
C ARG A 471 -3.83 22.51 -15.46
N ARG A 472 -4.99 22.84 -16.05
CA ARG A 472 -5.43 24.23 -16.23
C ARG A 472 -6.03 24.84 -14.97
N PHE A 473 -6.86 24.08 -14.26
CA PHE A 473 -7.71 24.58 -13.18
C PHE A 473 -7.28 24.12 -11.79
N SER A 474 -6.43 23.11 -11.66
CA SER A 474 -5.99 22.72 -10.32
C SER A 474 -5.22 23.83 -9.65
N ASN A 475 -5.56 24.09 -8.40
CA ASN A 475 -4.69 24.83 -7.53
C ASN A 475 -3.42 24.01 -7.28
N ARG A 476 -2.27 24.55 -7.72
CA ARG A 476 -0.96 23.91 -7.59
C ARG A 476 -0.54 23.66 -6.13
N THR A 477 -1.25 24.21 -5.14
CA THR A 477 -1.00 23.92 -3.71
C THR A 477 -1.83 22.75 -3.18
N SER A 478 -2.92 22.37 -3.85
CA SER A 478 -3.78 21.27 -3.39
C SER A 478 -3.09 19.92 -3.55
N TYR A 479 -2.98 19.19 -2.44
CA TYR A 479 -2.40 17.84 -2.42
C TYR A 479 -3.23 16.88 -3.29
N MET A 480 -4.55 16.88 -3.12
CA MET A 480 -5.48 16.00 -3.83
C MET A 480 -5.33 16.11 -5.36
N TYR A 481 -5.25 17.31 -5.91
CA TYR A 481 -5.10 17.47 -7.37
C TYR A 481 -3.75 17.03 -7.89
N LYS A 482 -2.68 17.17 -7.11
CA LYS A 482 -1.37 16.63 -7.50
C LYS A 482 -1.39 15.10 -7.53
N VAL A 483 -2.07 14.47 -6.57
CA VAL A 483 -2.27 13.01 -6.55
C VAL A 483 -3.02 12.55 -7.79
N LEU A 484 -4.16 13.17 -8.10
CA LEU A 484 -4.94 12.84 -9.30
C LEU A 484 -4.17 13.13 -10.58
N THR A 485 -3.41 14.23 -10.62
CA THR A 485 -2.51 14.53 -11.74
C THR A 485 -1.50 13.41 -11.96
N CYS A 486 -1.02 12.74 -10.89
CA CYS A 486 -0.15 11.56 -11.02
C CYS A 486 -0.89 10.41 -11.71
N TYR A 487 -2.04 9.99 -11.16
CA TYR A 487 -2.82 8.87 -11.67
C TYR A 487 -3.31 9.06 -13.11
N PHE A 488 -3.93 10.20 -13.41
CA PHE A 488 -4.48 10.50 -14.73
C PHE A 488 -3.39 10.60 -15.80
N ASN A 489 -2.22 11.18 -15.49
CA ASN A 489 -1.10 11.21 -16.44
C ASN A 489 -0.49 9.82 -16.69
N HIS A 490 -0.42 8.98 -15.65
CA HIS A 490 0.01 7.59 -15.80
C HIS A 490 -0.95 6.82 -16.71
N GLU A 491 -2.25 6.90 -16.45
CA GLU A 491 -3.28 6.17 -17.21
C GLU A 491 -3.39 6.65 -18.66
N LEU A 492 -3.20 7.95 -18.91
CA LEU A 492 -3.15 8.49 -20.28
C LEU A 492 -1.91 8.00 -21.04
N GLY A 493 -0.85 7.55 -20.36
CA GLY A 493 0.41 7.17 -20.99
C GLY A 493 1.35 8.35 -21.23
N VAL A 494 1.36 9.34 -20.33
CA VAL A 494 2.30 10.46 -20.31
C VAL A 494 3.13 10.47 -19.01
N PRO A 495 3.92 9.40 -18.74
CA PRO A 495 4.56 9.16 -17.45
C PRO A 495 5.54 10.26 -17.03
N ALA A 496 6.12 11.03 -17.96
CA ALA A 496 7.02 12.13 -17.60
C ALA A 496 6.30 13.23 -16.79
N LEU A 497 5.04 13.53 -17.14
CA LEU A 497 4.22 14.47 -16.38
C LEU A 497 3.80 13.88 -15.03
N ALA A 498 3.52 12.57 -15.00
CA ALA A 498 3.16 11.87 -13.78
C ALA A 498 4.32 11.86 -12.76
N ILE A 499 5.54 11.54 -13.20
CA ILE A 499 6.75 11.61 -12.37
C ILE A 499 7.00 13.04 -11.89
N GLY A 500 6.79 14.04 -12.74
CA GLY A 500 6.85 15.46 -12.35
C GLY A 500 5.86 15.79 -11.23
N ALA A 501 4.62 15.33 -11.34
CA ALA A 501 3.60 15.50 -10.31
C ALA A 501 3.97 14.78 -9.01
N PHE A 502 4.37 13.52 -9.08
CA PHE A 502 4.79 12.71 -7.93
C PHE A 502 5.97 13.34 -7.18
N THR A 503 7.00 13.76 -7.90
CA THR A 503 8.17 14.40 -7.26
C THR A 503 7.83 15.75 -6.60
N SER A 504 6.83 16.47 -7.13
CA SER A 504 6.34 17.73 -6.54
C SER A 504 5.52 17.56 -5.26
N LEU A 505 5.12 16.33 -4.92
CA LEU A 505 4.45 16.02 -3.65
C LEU A 505 5.43 15.98 -2.48
N GLY A 506 6.73 15.77 -2.75
CA GLY A 506 7.75 15.77 -1.70
C GLY A 506 7.63 14.62 -0.69
N VAL A 507 7.09 13.47 -1.13
CA VAL A 507 6.88 12.25 -0.33
C VAL A 507 8.20 11.77 0.27
N LYS A 508 8.25 11.54 1.59
CA LYS A 508 9.46 11.14 2.33
C LYS A 508 9.19 10.08 3.38
N GLU A 509 10.22 9.30 3.72
CA GLU A 509 10.21 8.32 4.83
C GLU A 509 8.93 7.46 4.80
N MET A 510 8.24 7.26 5.92
CA MET A 510 7.02 6.46 6.05
C MET A 510 5.91 6.79 5.05
N GLN A 511 5.87 8.00 4.47
CA GLN A 511 4.91 8.32 3.42
C GLN A 511 5.17 7.53 2.13
N LEU A 512 6.41 7.08 1.90
CA LEU A 512 6.74 6.22 0.76
C LEU A 512 6.10 4.83 0.91
N GLU A 513 5.93 4.33 2.14
CA GLU A 513 5.21 3.07 2.37
C GLU A 513 3.74 3.20 1.95
N THR A 514 3.08 4.30 2.34
CA THR A 514 1.65 4.48 2.10
C THR A 514 1.34 5.03 0.70
N PHE A 515 2.22 5.82 0.09
CA PHE A 515 1.89 6.62 -1.08
C PHE A 515 2.81 6.43 -2.30
N SER A 516 3.93 5.71 -2.19
CA SER A 516 4.80 5.50 -3.37
C SER A 516 4.10 4.77 -4.52
N HIS A 517 3.01 4.05 -4.23
CA HIS A 517 2.22 3.35 -5.23
C HIS A 517 1.63 4.28 -6.31
N ALA A 518 1.38 5.55 -6.00
CA ALA A 518 0.82 6.52 -6.94
C ALA A 518 1.75 6.84 -8.12
N GLY A 519 3.08 6.72 -7.94
CA GLY A 519 4.07 7.09 -8.95
C GLY A 519 5.14 6.04 -9.27
N LEU A 520 5.38 5.07 -8.37
CA LEU A 520 6.45 4.08 -8.52
C LEU A 520 5.94 2.68 -8.91
N THR A 521 4.66 2.39 -8.72
CA THR A 521 4.07 1.12 -9.18
C THR A 521 4.03 1.09 -10.71
N ARG A 522 4.52 0.01 -11.32
CA ARG A 522 4.64 -0.15 -12.78
C ARG A 522 5.49 0.90 -13.50
N ILE A 523 6.31 1.67 -12.77
CA ILE A 523 7.19 2.68 -13.39
C ILE A 523 8.14 2.05 -14.44
N SER A 524 8.56 0.80 -14.24
CA SER A 524 9.44 0.08 -15.18
C SER A 524 8.80 -0.20 -16.54
N ILE A 525 7.47 -0.28 -16.62
CA ILE A 525 6.73 -0.55 -17.86
C ILE A 525 5.96 0.67 -18.37
N GLN A 526 6.34 1.86 -17.90
CA GLN A 526 5.82 3.12 -18.38
C GLN A 526 6.96 4.08 -18.74
N SER A 527 7.96 4.21 -17.86
CA SER A 527 9.11 5.08 -18.08
C SER A 527 10.33 4.52 -17.35
N PRO A 528 10.98 3.44 -17.84
CA PRO A 528 12.17 2.86 -17.20
C PRO A 528 13.44 3.72 -17.35
N ILE A 529 13.44 4.66 -18.29
CA ILE A 529 14.56 5.56 -18.60
C ILE A 529 14.06 7.00 -18.44
N PRO A 530 14.83 7.91 -17.82
CA PRO A 530 14.42 9.31 -17.69
C PRO A 530 14.29 9.99 -19.05
N SER A 531 13.34 10.93 -19.15
CA SER A 531 13.16 11.72 -20.37
C SER A 531 14.37 12.61 -20.60
N LYS A 532 14.89 12.61 -21.84
CA LYS A 532 16.02 13.48 -22.26
C LYS A 532 15.57 14.88 -22.66
N ASP A 533 14.27 15.11 -22.84
CA ASP A 533 13.73 16.40 -23.21
C ASP A 533 13.78 17.37 -22.02
N ARG A 534 14.43 18.52 -22.19
CA ARG A 534 14.66 19.50 -21.12
C ARG A 534 13.38 20.01 -20.47
N SER A 535 12.26 20.08 -21.20
CA SER A 535 10.99 20.56 -20.61
C SER A 535 10.24 19.50 -19.81
N THR A 536 10.55 18.22 -20.03
CA THR A 536 9.92 17.07 -19.35
C THR A 536 10.95 16.19 -18.68
N ALA A 537 12.14 16.75 -18.37
CA ALA A 537 13.23 16.00 -17.79
C ALA A 537 12.82 15.50 -16.41
N THR A 538 12.89 14.19 -16.23
CA THR A 538 12.46 13.53 -15.00
C THR A 538 13.66 13.05 -14.20
N ARG A 539 13.44 12.84 -12.91
CA ARG A 539 14.37 12.04 -12.11
C ARG A 539 14.46 10.63 -12.65
N ASP A 540 15.62 10.01 -12.45
CA ASP A 540 15.85 8.63 -12.86
C ASP A 540 14.94 7.67 -12.05
N PRO A 541 14.07 6.89 -12.72
CA PRO A 541 13.23 5.87 -12.07
C PRO A 541 14.02 4.90 -11.19
N PHE A 542 15.23 4.52 -11.61
CA PHE A 542 16.10 3.66 -10.83
C PHE A 542 16.48 4.30 -9.50
N ASP A 543 16.88 5.57 -9.51
CA ASP A 543 17.26 6.31 -8.31
C ASP A 543 16.04 6.54 -7.39
N MET A 544 14.87 6.77 -7.96
CA MET A 544 13.62 6.92 -7.21
C MET A 544 13.23 5.63 -6.48
N LEU A 545 13.27 4.49 -7.16
CA LEU A 545 13.01 3.18 -6.56
C LEU A 545 14.05 2.83 -5.49
N ASN A 546 15.33 3.07 -5.77
CA ASN A 546 16.41 2.82 -4.83
C ASN A 546 16.28 3.71 -3.58
N HIS A 547 15.92 4.99 -3.74
CA HIS A 547 15.66 5.89 -2.62
C HIS A 547 14.46 5.42 -1.78
N ALA A 548 13.37 4.97 -2.41
CA ALA A 548 12.21 4.45 -1.71
C ALA A 548 12.53 3.16 -0.94
N LEU A 549 13.31 2.25 -1.50
CA LEU A 549 13.69 1.01 -0.81
C LEU A 549 14.66 1.26 0.35
N LYS A 550 15.54 2.26 0.27
CA LYS A 550 16.52 2.59 1.31
C LYS A 550 15.91 3.00 2.65
N MET A 551 14.65 3.44 2.72
CA MET A 551 14.05 3.85 3.99
C MET A 551 13.65 2.66 4.89
N TYR A 552 13.38 1.48 4.33
CA TYR A 552 12.76 0.39 5.08
C TYR A 552 13.65 -0.19 6.17
N GLU A 553 14.90 -0.50 5.86
CA GLU A 553 15.84 -1.12 6.80
C GLU A 553 16.21 -0.18 7.95
N PRO A 554 16.70 1.06 7.71
CA PRO A 554 16.97 2.01 8.79
C PRO A 554 15.74 2.36 9.64
N THR A 555 14.55 2.36 9.05
CA THR A 555 13.31 2.61 9.81
C THR A 555 12.93 1.42 10.67
N SER A 556 13.06 0.20 10.14
CA SER A 556 12.85 -1.03 10.90
C SER A 556 13.84 -1.15 12.07
N GLU A 557 15.11 -0.79 11.86
CA GLU A 557 16.16 -0.75 12.89
C GLU A 557 15.86 0.28 13.97
N ARG A 558 15.51 1.53 13.60
CA ARG A 558 15.11 2.56 14.57
C ARG A 558 13.92 2.13 15.43
N ILE A 559 12.92 1.49 14.83
CA ILE A 559 11.78 0.96 15.58
C ILE A 559 12.24 -0.17 16.52
N ALA A 560 13.10 -1.06 16.06
CA ALA A 560 13.65 -2.16 16.86
C ALA A 560 14.46 -1.65 18.08
N GLU A 561 15.27 -0.60 17.90
CA GLU A 561 15.99 0.08 18.97
C GLU A 561 15.03 0.72 19.98
N GLN A 562 13.99 1.41 19.50
CA GLN A 562 12.95 1.99 20.36
C GLN A 562 12.25 0.90 21.17
N GLN A 563 11.84 -0.21 20.54
CA GLN A 563 11.21 -1.35 21.21
C GLN A 563 12.08 -1.91 22.34
N ALA A 564 13.38 -2.10 22.10
CA ALA A 564 14.31 -2.61 23.10
C ALA A 564 14.44 -1.67 24.31
N SER A 565 14.33 -0.36 24.10
CA SER A 565 14.44 0.66 25.16
C SER A 565 13.15 0.88 25.99
N LEU A 566 12.01 0.32 25.57
CA LEU A 566 10.70 0.60 26.20
C LEU A 566 10.61 0.18 27.67
N LEU A 567 11.31 -0.89 28.04
CA LEU A 567 11.31 -1.40 29.40
C LEU A 567 11.94 -0.40 30.36
N ASP A 568 13.09 0.19 30.00
CA ASP A 568 13.77 1.22 30.79
C ASP A 568 13.01 2.55 30.76
N ALA A 569 12.27 2.82 29.69
CA ALA A 569 11.39 3.99 29.59
C ALA A 569 10.07 3.84 30.36
N GLY A 570 9.75 2.66 30.91
CA GLY A 570 8.47 2.40 31.58
C GLY A 570 7.26 2.52 30.65
N ARG A 571 7.43 2.17 29.36
CA ARG A 571 6.39 2.26 28.31
C ARG A 571 6.02 0.91 27.70
N PRO A 572 5.54 -0.05 28.50
CA PRO A 572 5.20 -1.39 27.99
C PRO A 572 3.97 -1.39 27.07
N ASP A 573 3.15 -0.32 27.11
CA ASP A 573 2.01 -0.07 26.21
C ASP A 573 2.43 0.00 24.73
N LEU A 574 3.59 0.61 24.45
CA LEU A 574 4.06 0.80 23.09
C LEU A 574 4.67 -0.48 22.48
N LEU A 575 4.89 -1.53 23.27
CA LEU A 575 5.58 -2.74 22.82
C LEU A 575 4.78 -3.43 21.71
N LEU A 576 3.46 -3.53 21.87
CA LEU A 576 2.56 -4.13 20.87
C LEU A 576 2.42 -3.27 19.61
N GLU A 577 2.31 -1.95 19.79
CA GLU A 577 2.14 -0.98 18.69
C GLU A 577 3.38 -0.90 17.79
N LEU A 578 4.57 -0.76 18.40
CA LEU A 578 5.84 -0.74 17.66
C LEU A 578 6.14 -2.10 17.01
N ASP A 579 5.76 -3.21 17.66
CA ASP A 579 5.92 -4.54 17.08
C ASP A 579 5.05 -4.73 15.83
N LYS A 580 3.80 -4.26 15.89
CA LYS A 580 2.91 -4.24 14.75
C LYS A 580 3.46 -3.38 13.62
N LEU A 581 3.86 -2.13 13.91
CA LEU A 581 4.41 -1.22 12.89
C LEU A 581 5.66 -1.81 12.21
N ARG A 582 6.56 -2.40 13.00
CA ARG A 582 7.76 -3.06 12.47
C ARG A 582 7.41 -4.27 11.62
N HIS A 583 6.46 -5.09 12.07
CA HIS A 583 6.00 -6.26 11.33
C HIS A 583 5.37 -5.85 9.99
N ASP A 584 4.50 -4.84 9.99
CA ASP A 584 3.86 -4.29 8.78
C ASP A 584 4.90 -3.81 7.76
N LEU A 585 5.99 -3.17 8.20
CA LEU A 585 7.10 -2.79 7.31
C LEU A 585 7.92 -3.98 6.78
N GLN A 586 8.04 -5.06 7.55
CA GLN A 586 8.74 -6.28 7.12
C GLN A 586 7.90 -7.10 6.12
N THR A 587 6.60 -7.18 6.34
CA THR A 587 5.64 -7.87 5.46
C THR A 587 4.98 -6.97 4.42
N SER A 588 5.45 -5.72 4.31
CA SER A 588 4.94 -4.71 3.38
C SER A 588 4.82 -5.23 1.94
N LEU A 589 3.60 -5.10 1.41
CA LEU A 589 3.28 -5.34 0.01
C LEU A 589 4.03 -4.35 -0.89
N GLN A 590 4.03 -3.06 -0.51
CA GLN A 590 4.63 -2.00 -1.32
C GLN A 590 6.15 -2.16 -1.44
N ARG A 591 6.84 -2.56 -0.37
CA ARG A 591 8.28 -2.87 -0.42
C ARG A 591 8.62 -3.93 -1.47
N ARG A 592 7.80 -4.99 -1.56
CA ARG A 592 7.96 -6.09 -2.53
C ARG A 592 7.72 -5.62 -3.96
N ILE A 593 6.68 -4.82 -4.17
CA ILE A 593 6.40 -4.21 -5.48
C ILE A 593 7.57 -3.33 -5.93
N LEU A 594 8.06 -2.43 -5.07
CA LEU A 594 9.18 -1.54 -5.37
C LEU A 594 10.46 -2.32 -5.72
N LEU A 595 10.75 -3.40 -5.00
CA LEU A 595 11.92 -4.24 -5.27
C LEU A 595 11.79 -4.95 -6.64
N LEU A 596 10.62 -5.50 -6.97
CA LEU A 596 10.41 -6.14 -8.27
C LEU A 596 10.42 -5.14 -9.43
N GLU A 597 9.92 -3.92 -9.22
CA GLU A 597 10.04 -2.82 -10.18
C GLU A 597 11.51 -2.42 -10.40
N LEU A 598 12.30 -2.31 -9.33
CA LEU A 598 13.75 -2.03 -9.42
C LEU A 598 14.47 -3.08 -10.26
N ARG A 599 14.19 -4.36 -9.98
CA ARG A 599 14.76 -5.49 -10.73
C ARG A 599 14.38 -5.45 -12.20
N ARG A 600 13.14 -5.08 -12.54
CA ARG A 600 12.73 -4.92 -13.95
C ARG A 600 13.44 -3.74 -14.62
N VAL A 601 13.59 -2.60 -13.93
CA VAL A 601 14.37 -1.45 -14.46
C VAL A 601 15.81 -1.84 -14.72
N GLU A 602 16.47 -2.57 -13.80
CA GLU A 602 17.82 -3.09 -14.00
C GLU A 602 17.92 -3.95 -15.25
N ARG A 603 16.96 -4.86 -15.45
CA ARG A 603 16.91 -5.70 -16.66
C ARG A 603 16.71 -4.89 -17.93
N LEU A 604 15.78 -3.94 -17.94
CA LEU A 604 15.49 -3.12 -19.13
C LEU A 604 16.64 -2.19 -19.50
N THR A 605 17.37 -1.67 -18.51
CA THR A 605 18.42 -0.65 -18.69
C THR A 605 19.85 -1.19 -18.62
N ASP A 606 20.02 -2.52 -18.51
CA ASP A 606 21.31 -3.21 -18.38
C ASP A 606 22.18 -2.71 -17.21
N ARG A 607 21.54 -2.24 -16.14
CA ARG A 607 22.23 -1.87 -14.90
C ARG A 607 22.58 -3.11 -14.09
N SER A 608 23.66 -3.01 -13.33
CA SER A 608 24.07 -4.07 -12.40
C SER A 608 23.02 -4.23 -11.28
N PRO A 609 22.64 -5.47 -10.94
CA PRO A 609 21.67 -5.72 -9.89
C PRO A 609 22.11 -5.17 -8.53
N GLN A 610 21.23 -4.45 -7.85
CA GLN A 610 21.44 -4.04 -6.46
C GLN A 610 21.18 -5.22 -5.52
N SER A 611 22.22 -5.74 -4.88
CA SER A 611 22.14 -6.91 -4.00
C SER A 611 21.87 -6.58 -2.53
N HIS A 612 21.91 -5.31 -2.12
CA HIS A 612 21.70 -4.92 -0.73
C HIS A 612 20.21 -4.88 -0.33
N HIS A 613 19.30 -4.69 -1.29
CA HIS A 613 17.87 -4.75 -1.01
C HIS A 613 17.38 -6.20 -1.01
N THR A 614 16.88 -6.68 0.12
CA THR A 614 16.34 -8.04 0.24
C THR A 614 15.12 -8.11 1.17
N ILE A 615 14.40 -9.24 1.09
CA ILE A 615 13.29 -9.60 1.96
C ILE A 615 13.71 -10.87 2.72
N GLN A 616 13.71 -10.78 4.05
CA GLN A 616 14.05 -11.90 4.92
C GLN A 616 12.79 -12.48 5.57
N PRO A 617 12.68 -13.82 5.71
CA PRO A 617 13.52 -14.83 5.08
C PRO A 617 13.38 -14.83 3.55
N ARG A 618 14.43 -15.21 2.82
CA ARG A 618 14.42 -15.29 1.34
C ARG A 618 13.65 -16.52 0.81
N THR A 619 12.39 -16.67 1.22
CA THR A 619 11.54 -17.81 0.88
C THR A 619 10.26 -17.35 0.16
N SER A 620 9.67 -18.21 -0.67
CA SER A 620 8.42 -17.89 -1.36
C SER A 620 7.27 -17.62 -0.37
N GLY A 621 7.27 -18.26 0.79
CA GLY A 621 6.31 -18.01 1.87
C GLY A 621 6.36 -16.56 2.36
N SER A 622 7.56 -16.05 2.67
CA SER A 622 7.78 -14.67 3.09
C SER A 622 7.35 -13.65 2.03
N TRP A 623 7.54 -13.98 0.76
CA TRP A 623 7.15 -13.09 -0.34
C TRP A 623 5.65 -13.02 -0.60
N LEU A 624 4.88 -14.07 -0.27
CA LEU A 624 3.51 -14.25 -0.77
C LEU A 624 2.43 -14.30 0.30
N ARG A 625 2.77 -14.60 1.55
CA ARG A 625 1.80 -14.81 2.66
C ARG A 625 1.83 -13.65 3.66
N ASN A 626 0.69 -13.42 4.31
CA ASN A 626 0.53 -12.45 5.41
C ASN A 626 1.09 -11.06 5.08
N LEU A 627 0.84 -10.59 3.84
CA LEU A 627 1.33 -9.30 3.38
C LEU A 627 0.51 -8.16 3.99
N SER A 628 1.20 -7.12 4.46
CA SER A 628 0.58 -5.90 4.96
C SER A 628 0.43 -4.90 3.81
N ASP A 629 -0.81 -4.49 3.51
CA ASP A 629 -1.10 -3.48 2.50
C ASP A 629 -1.48 -2.16 3.18
N ASN A 630 -0.49 -1.26 3.27
CA ASN A 630 -0.63 0.06 3.87
C ASN A 630 -0.86 1.18 2.84
N ARG A 631 -1.13 0.83 1.58
CA ARG A 631 -1.31 1.81 0.51
C ARG A 631 -2.59 2.61 0.72
N ASP A 632 -2.48 3.93 0.65
CA ASP A 632 -3.60 4.85 0.84
C ASP A 632 -4.26 5.23 -0.49
N PHE A 633 -5.44 4.67 -0.74
CA PHE A 633 -6.31 4.99 -1.88
C PHE A 633 -7.51 5.87 -1.49
N SER A 634 -7.41 6.60 -0.36
CA SER A 634 -8.49 7.43 0.20
C SER A 634 -8.13 8.92 0.26
N THR A 635 -7.22 9.35 -0.62
CA THR A 635 -6.80 10.76 -0.67
C THR A 635 -7.91 11.67 -1.20
N CYS A 636 -8.72 11.18 -2.13
CA CYS A 636 -9.80 11.91 -2.77
C CYS A 636 -11.16 11.51 -2.20
N GLU A 637 -12.11 12.44 -2.22
CA GLU A 637 -13.50 12.10 -1.87
C GLU A 637 -14.08 11.11 -2.89
N ASP A 638 -14.69 10.04 -2.38
CA ASP A 638 -15.26 8.96 -3.20
C ASP A 638 -16.73 9.24 -3.54
N TYR A 639 -17.04 9.26 -4.84
CA TYR A 639 -18.38 9.47 -5.37
C TYR A 639 -19.00 8.21 -5.99
N ASP A 640 -18.32 7.06 -6.01
CA ASP A 640 -18.85 5.84 -6.62
C ASP A 640 -19.60 4.97 -5.60
N ILE A 641 -20.25 3.89 -6.06
CA ILE A 641 -20.85 2.87 -5.18
C ILE A 641 -19.92 1.68 -5.05
N GLY A 642 -19.59 1.32 -3.81
CA GLY A 642 -18.92 0.06 -3.51
C GLY A 642 -18.03 0.13 -2.26
N PRO A 643 -17.30 -0.97 -1.98
CA PRO A 643 -16.20 -0.95 -1.02
C PRO A 643 -15.09 0.01 -1.46
N SER A 644 -14.11 0.30 -0.61
CA SER A 644 -12.98 1.21 -0.91
C SER A 644 -12.20 0.89 -2.20
N THR A 645 -12.28 -0.35 -2.72
CA THR A 645 -11.76 -0.72 -4.05
C THR A 645 -12.51 -0.06 -5.22
N ALA A 646 -13.62 0.62 -4.96
CA ALA A 646 -14.37 1.43 -5.91
C ALA A 646 -13.86 2.88 -5.99
N SER A 647 -12.93 3.28 -5.12
CA SER A 647 -12.33 4.62 -5.13
C SER A 647 -11.73 4.97 -6.50
N LEU A 648 -11.78 6.26 -6.83
CA LEU A 648 -11.29 6.77 -8.11
C LEU A 648 -9.82 6.43 -8.33
N GLU A 649 -8.97 6.60 -7.31
CA GLU A 649 -7.54 6.29 -7.38
C GLU A 649 -7.27 4.82 -7.71
N HIS A 650 -8.03 3.91 -7.10
CA HIS A 650 -7.91 2.48 -7.37
C HIS A 650 -8.31 2.13 -8.81
N ARG A 651 -9.42 2.71 -9.29
CA ARG A 651 -9.94 2.43 -10.63
C ARG A 651 -9.08 3.00 -11.75
N ILE A 652 -8.48 4.17 -11.57
CA ILE A 652 -7.60 4.78 -12.57
C ILE A 652 -6.32 3.97 -12.75
N MET A 653 -5.84 3.23 -11.74
CA MET A 653 -4.52 2.60 -11.82
C MET A 653 -4.47 1.42 -12.82
N SER A 654 -3.97 1.69 -14.03
CA SER A 654 -3.77 0.70 -15.12
C SER A 654 -5.05 -0.07 -15.47
N GLY A 655 -6.18 0.63 -15.64
CA GLY A 655 -7.47 0.01 -15.90
C GLY A 655 -7.95 -0.88 -14.76
N ASN A 656 -7.87 -0.38 -13.52
CA ASN A 656 -8.29 -1.08 -12.30
C ASN A 656 -7.54 -2.41 -12.05
N LYS A 657 -6.23 -2.44 -12.35
CA LYS A 657 -5.38 -3.63 -12.19
C LYS A 657 -4.38 -3.43 -11.06
N VAL A 658 -4.82 -3.42 -9.83
CA VAL A 658 -3.95 -3.08 -8.69
C VAL A 658 -3.06 -4.27 -8.29
N PRO A 659 -1.72 -4.15 -8.31
CA PRO A 659 -0.84 -5.24 -7.91
C PRO A 659 -1.07 -5.69 -6.46
N HIS A 660 -1.13 -7.01 -6.25
CA HIS A 660 -1.14 -7.64 -4.93
C HIS A 660 -0.32 -8.96 -4.97
N SER A 661 -0.82 -10.06 -4.38
CA SER A 661 0.00 -11.27 -4.15
C SER A 661 0.18 -12.10 -5.43
N ALA A 662 -0.84 -12.18 -6.29
CA ALA A 662 -0.72 -12.88 -7.56
C ALA A 662 0.25 -12.18 -8.52
N TRP A 663 0.24 -10.84 -8.54
CA TRP A 663 1.19 -10.03 -9.30
C TRP A 663 2.63 -10.20 -8.77
N ILE A 664 2.83 -10.19 -7.45
CA ILE A 664 4.15 -10.45 -6.84
C ILE A 664 4.65 -11.83 -7.23
N ARG A 665 3.79 -12.86 -7.19
CA ARG A 665 4.17 -14.22 -7.60
C ARG A 665 4.64 -14.27 -9.05
N LEU A 666 3.92 -13.62 -9.97
CA LEU A 666 4.29 -13.56 -11.38
C LEU A 666 5.67 -12.93 -11.56
N HIS A 667 5.91 -11.76 -10.96
CA HIS A 667 7.15 -11.03 -11.19
C HIS A 667 8.33 -11.56 -10.40
N LEU A 668 8.09 -12.20 -9.25
CA LEU A 668 9.11 -12.97 -8.54
C LEU A 668 9.56 -14.16 -9.40
N TRP A 669 8.62 -14.90 -9.99
CA TRP A 669 8.94 -15.99 -10.91
C TRP A 669 9.75 -15.51 -12.13
N ILE A 670 9.37 -14.39 -12.75
CA ILE A 670 10.15 -13.79 -13.85
C ILE A 670 11.57 -13.40 -13.38
N ASP A 671 11.72 -12.83 -12.19
CA ASP A 671 13.03 -12.47 -11.66
C ASP A 671 13.92 -13.70 -11.39
N GLU A 672 13.32 -14.81 -10.93
CA GLU A 672 14.04 -16.08 -10.74
C GLU A 672 14.52 -16.66 -12.08
N ILE A 673 13.70 -16.59 -13.14
CA ILE A 673 14.11 -17.00 -14.50
C ILE A 673 15.34 -16.20 -14.94
N ASN A 674 15.31 -14.87 -14.79
CA ASN A 674 16.44 -14.02 -15.16
C ASN A 674 17.68 -14.27 -14.28
N SER A 675 17.50 -14.49 -12.98
CA SER A 675 18.60 -14.80 -12.06
C SER A 675 19.27 -16.12 -12.44
N LEU A 676 18.49 -17.15 -12.78
CA LEU A 676 18.99 -18.41 -13.34
C LEU A 676 19.76 -18.16 -14.63
N ILE A 677 19.19 -17.44 -15.59
CA ILE A 677 19.82 -17.19 -16.90
C ILE A 677 21.13 -16.41 -16.77
N THR A 678 21.19 -15.41 -15.90
CA THR A 678 22.35 -14.54 -15.76
C THR A 678 23.39 -15.06 -14.77
N ASN A 679 23.06 -16.11 -14.00
CA ASN A 679 23.81 -16.51 -12.81
C ASN A 679 23.99 -15.32 -11.83
N GLY A 680 22.97 -14.47 -11.76
CA GLY A 680 22.94 -13.25 -10.95
C GLY A 680 22.39 -13.50 -9.54
N PRO A 681 22.41 -12.47 -8.67
CA PRO A 681 21.83 -12.57 -7.35
C PRO A 681 20.32 -12.73 -7.45
N SER A 682 19.76 -13.72 -6.75
CA SER A 682 18.32 -13.96 -6.68
C SER A 682 17.72 -13.46 -5.35
N LEU A 683 16.42 -13.16 -5.40
CA LEU A 683 15.60 -12.72 -4.29
C LEU A 683 15.18 -13.84 -3.33
N LEU A 684 15.27 -15.10 -3.75
CA LEU A 684 14.99 -16.26 -2.89
C LEU A 684 16.31 -16.83 -2.31
N ALA A 685 16.27 -17.98 -1.66
CA ALA A 685 17.46 -18.72 -1.22
C ALA A 685 17.72 -19.91 -2.15
N PRO A 686 18.98 -20.42 -2.25
CA PRO A 686 19.38 -21.55 -3.10
C PRO A 686 18.44 -22.76 -3.10
N THR A 687 17.92 -23.10 -1.93
CA THR A 687 16.99 -24.22 -1.71
C THR A 687 15.58 -23.99 -2.27
N HIS A 688 15.22 -22.73 -2.55
CA HIS A 688 13.89 -22.31 -2.97
C HIS A 688 13.83 -21.77 -4.42
N HIS A 689 14.96 -21.36 -5.01
CA HIS A 689 15.04 -20.75 -6.35
C HIS A 689 14.48 -21.61 -7.48
N TYR A 690 14.71 -22.94 -7.43
CA TYR A 690 14.50 -23.83 -8.58
C TYR A 690 13.11 -24.46 -8.65
N HIS A 691 12.21 -24.12 -7.72
CA HIS A 691 10.93 -24.80 -7.54
C HIS A 691 9.72 -23.87 -7.58
N LEU A 692 9.87 -22.58 -7.90
CA LEU A 692 8.72 -21.70 -8.02
C LEU A 692 7.97 -22.01 -9.33
N PRO A 693 6.78 -22.63 -9.30
CA PRO A 693 6.05 -22.96 -10.51
C PRO A 693 5.46 -21.70 -11.14
N PRO A 694 5.15 -21.73 -12.45
CA PRO A 694 4.44 -20.64 -13.10
C PRO A 694 3.16 -20.30 -12.32
N PRO A 695 2.79 -19.00 -12.23
CA PRO A 695 1.55 -18.61 -11.58
C PRO A 695 0.35 -19.14 -12.40
N PRO A 696 -0.71 -19.64 -11.74
CA PRO A 696 -1.93 -20.00 -12.45
C PRO A 696 -2.59 -18.73 -13.03
N VAL A 697 -3.08 -18.82 -14.27
CA VAL A 697 -3.89 -17.75 -14.88
C VAL A 697 -5.32 -17.89 -14.39
N ASP A 698 -5.59 -17.32 -13.21
CA ASP A 698 -6.90 -17.34 -12.57
C ASP A 698 -7.51 -15.93 -12.46
N ALA A 699 -8.67 -15.85 -11.80
CA ALA A 699 -9.37 -14.58 -11.59
C ALA A 699 -8.55 -13.60 -10.74
N ALA A 700 -7.74 -14.07 -9.79
CA ALA A 700 -6.91 -13.22 -8.94
C ALA A 700 -5.80 -12.57 -9.77
N LEU A 701 -5.05 -13.37 -10.55
CA LEU A 701 -4.01 -12.82 -11.41
C LEU A 701 -4.59 -11.86 -12.45
N SER A 702 -5.75 -12.18 -13.03
CA SER A 702 -6.44 -11.33 -14.01
C SER A 702 -6.99 -10.03 -13.41
N ALA A 703 -7.26 -9.99 -12.11
CA ALA A 703 -7.67 -8.78 -11.39
C ALA A 703 -6.46 -7.87 -11.10
N GLU A 704 -5.29 -8.45 -10.80
CA GLU A 704 -4.10 -7.68 -10.40
C GLU A 704 -3.17 -7.31 -11.57
N SER A 705 -3.19 -8.08 -12.65
CA SER A 705 -2.28 -7.94 -13.79
C SER A 705 -2.99 -7.35 -15.02
N THR A 706 -2.25 -6.54 -15.78
CA THR A 706 -2.70 -6.02 -17.06
C THR A 706 -2.82 -7.14 -18.10
N PRO A 707 -3.65 -6.98 -19.15
CA PRO A 707 -3.72 -7.96 -20.23
C PRO A 707 -2.36 -8.26 -20.88
N ALA A 708 -1.49 -7.25 -20.97
CA ALA A 708 -0.15 -7.37 -21.52
C ALA A 708 0.79 -8.24 -20.64
N GLU A 709 0.63 -8.19 -19.31
CA GLU A 709 1.37 -9.06 -18.39
C GLU A 709 0.91 -10.51 -18.52
N VAL A 710 -0.41 -10.74 -18.57
CA VAL A 710 -1.00 -12.08 -18.65
C VAL A 710 -0.65 -12.79 -19.96
N VAL A 711 -0.73 -12.07 -21.08
CA VAL A 711 -0.55 -12.68 -22.42
C VAL A 711 0.87 -13.20 -22.67
N LEU A 712 1.87 -12.71 -21.92
CA LEU A 712 3.27 -13.14 -22.05
C LEU A 712 3.63 -14.35 -21.19
N ILE A 713 2.77 -14.78 -20.28
CA ILE A 713 3.04 -15.91 -19.36
C ILE A 713 3.49 -17.19 -20.11
N PRO A 714 2.82 -17.62 -21.20
CA PRO A 714 3.25 -18.82 -21.93
C PRO A 714 4.65 -18.69 -22.55
N ALA A 715 5.06 -17.48 -22.95
CA ALA A 715 6.39 -17.23 -23.49
C ALA A 715 7.46 -17.30 -22.39
N TRP A 716 7.17 -16.72 -21.21
CA TRP A 716 8.02 -16.87 -20.03
C TRP A 716 8.14 -18.32 -19.56
N GLU A 717 7.06 -19.11 -19.67
CA GLU A 717 7.07 -20.53 -19.29
C GLU A 717 7.97 -21.36 -20.21
N ALA A 718 7.90 -21.11 -21.53
CA ALA A 718 8.80 -21.74 -22.50
C ALA A 718 10.27 -21.36 -22.22
N LEU A 719 10.55 -20.10 -21.91
CA LEU A 719 11.89 -19.63 -21.56
C LEU A 719 12.39 -20.25 -20.26
N SER A 720 11.55 -20.32 -19.23
CA SER A 720 11.85 -20.99 -17.96
C SER A 720 12.22 -22.45 -18.17
N THR A 721 11.42 -23.16 -18.98
CA THR A 721 11.66 -24.57 -19.31
C THR A 721 13.00 -24.75 -20.03
N ALA A 722 13.28 -23.94 -21.04
CA ALA A 722 14.56 -23.98 -21.74
C ALA A 722 15.75 -23.66 -20.82
N ALA A 723 15.63 -22.65 -19.94
CA ALA A 723 16.66 -22.27 -18.99
C ALA A 723 16.97 -23.38 -17.97
N VAL A 724 15.94 -24.01 -17.40
CA VAL A 724 16.11 -25.15 -16.49
C VAL A 724 16.84 -26.31 -17.17
N MET A 725 16.45 -26.66 -18.39
CA MET A 725 17.07 -27.76 -19.12
C MET A 725 18.52 -27.49 -19.53
N CYS A 726 18.85 -26.23 -19.84
CA CYS A 726 20.20 -25.85 -20.27
C CYS A 726 21.16 -25.62 -19.10
N PHE A 727 20.68 -25.10 -17.96
CA PHE A 727 21.56 -24.64 -16.89
C PHE A 727 21.51 -25.47 -15.61
N LEU A 728 20.48 -26.31 -15.42
CA LEU A 728 20.36 -27.17 -14.24
C LEU A 728 20.61 -28.65 -14.57
N PRO A 729 21.12 -29.44 -13.60
CA PRO A 729 21.27 -30.89 -13.76
C PRO A 729 19.93 -31.61 -13.99
N PRO A 730 19.91 -32.76 -14.70
CA PRO A 730 18.67 -33.52 -14.96
C PRO A 730 17.88 -33.92 -13.71
N ALA A 731 18.54 -34.13 -12.57
CA ALA A 731 17.89 -34.43 -11.30
C ALA A 731 17.01 -33.28 -10.76
N MET A 732 17.18 -32.07 -11.29
CA MET A 732 16.40 -30.87 -10.93
C MET A 732 15.35 -30.52 -12.00
N HIS A 733 15.19 -31.33 -13.05
CA HIS A 733 14.20 -31.07 -14.09
C HIS A 733 12.80 -31.49 -13.61
N PRO A 734 11.76 -30.67 -13.84
CA PRO A 734 10.37 -31.07 -13.58
C PRO A 734 9.98 -32.32 -14.39
N ASP A 735 9.14 -33.20 -13.83
CA ASP A 735 8.70 -34.45 -14.48
C ASP A 735 8.00 -34.24 -15.84
N ALA A 736 7.36 -33.09 -16.04
CA ALA A 736 6.66 -32.72 -17.27
C ALA A 736 7.55 -32.04 -18.34
N SER A 737 8.86 -31.99 -18.13
CA SER A 737 9.78 -31.29 -19.04
C SER A 737 9.93 -31.98 -20.40
N PRO A 738 10.27 -31.24 -21.47
CA PRO A 738 10.65 -31.82 -22.75
C PRO A 738 11.78 -32.85 -22.62
N LYS A 739 11.87 -33.78 -23.58
CA LYS A 739 12.86 -34.87 -23.54
C LYS A 739 14.31 -34.43 -23.75
N SER A 740 14.53 -33.23 -24.30
CA SER A 740 15.87 -32.69 -24.56
C SER A 740 15.88 -31.15 -24.52
N PRO A 741 17.03 -30.52 -24.21
CA PRO A 741 17.15 -29.06 -24.25
C PRO A 741 16.85 -28.46 -25.62
N LEU A 742 17.14 -29.19 -26.70
CA LEU A 742 16.82 -28.76 -28.07
C LEU A 742 15.31 -28.65 -28.29
N ALA A 743 14.53 -29.64 -27.83
CA ALA A 743 13.07 -29.60 -27.94
C ALA A 743 12.47 -28.42 -27.14
N ALA A 744 13.05 -28.08 -25.98
CA ALA A 744 12.61 -26.90 -25.22
C ALA A 744 12.92 -25.58 -25.95
N ILE A 745 14.03 -25.52 -26.68
CA ILE A 745 14.40 -24.35 -27.49
C ILE A 745 13.51 -24.21 -28.71
N GLU A 746 13.14 -25.31 -29.37
CA GLU A 746 12.18 -25.31 -30.49
C GLU A 746 10.81 -24.78 -30.03
N ILE A 747 10.34 -25.20 -28.85
CA ILE A 747 9.10 -24.65 -28.25
C ILE A 747 9.23 -23.15 -27.98
N LEU A 748 10.37 -22.69 -27.45
CA LEU A 748 10.61 -21.27 -27.21
C LEU A 748 10.66 -20.47 -28.53
N GLU A 749 11.26 -21.02 -29.58
CA GLU A 749 11.30 -20.42 -30.91
C GLU A 749 9.88 -20.27 -31.50
N GLU A 750 9.05 -21.31 -31.40
CA GLU A 750 7.62 -21.26 -31.79
C GLU A 750 6.86 -20.18 -31.01
N ARG A 751 7.09 -20.06 -29.70
CA ARG A 751 6.48 -19.02 -28.87
C ARG A 751 6.98 -17.61 -29.22
N LEU A 752 8.22 -17.46 -29.65
CA LEU A 752 8.76 -16.18 -30.14
C LEU A 752 8.12 -15.77 -31.47
N GLU A 753 7.88 -16.71 -32.38
CA GLU A 753 7.18 -16.46 -33.63
C GLU A 753 5.72 -16.06 -33.42
N THR A 754 5.06 -16.69 -32.45
CA THR A 754 3.64 -16.49 -32.13
C THR A 754 3.42 -15.47 -31.01
N LEU A 755 4.42 -14.65 -30.68
CA LEU A 755 4.27 -13.60 -29.67
C LEU A 755 3.05 -12.74 -29.99
N PRO A 756 2.20 -12.42 -28.99
CA PRO A 756 0.97 -11.65 -29.15
C PRO A 756 1.29 -10.15 -29.34
N PHE A 757 2.13 -9.83 -30.31
CA PHE A 757 2.50 -8.49 -30.73
C PHE A 757 2.18 -8.34 -32.22
N SER A 758 0.98 -7.82 -32.49
CA SER A 758 0.52 -7.49 -33.83
C SER A 758 0.53 -5.98 -33.99
N PRO A 759 1.58 -5.37 -34.57
CA PRO A 759 1.50 -3.98 -34.97
C PRO A 759 0.35 -3.82 -35.97
N PRO A 760 -0.41 -2.70 -35.93
CA PRO A 760 -1.51 -2.48 -36.86
C PRO A 760 -1.03 -2.55 -38.32
N ALA A 761 -1.83 -3.19 -39.18
CA ALA A 761 -1.47 -3.50 -40.56
C ALA A 761 -1.21 -2.25 -41.43
N THR A 762 -1.76 -1.08 -41.06
CA THR A 762 -1.52 0.18 -41.76
C THR A 762 -1.26 1.35 -40.81
N LYS A 763 -0.52 2.36 -41.31
CA LYS A 763 -0.29 3.63 -40.56
C LYS A 763 -1.56 4.42 -40.27
N LYS A 764 -2.68 4.15 -40.95
CA LYS A 764 -3.97 4.81 -40.71
C LYS A 764 -4.71 4.26 -39.49
N ASP A 765 -4.34 3.06 -39.04
CA ASP A 765 -4.98 2.37 -37.91
C ASP A 765 -4.22 2.58 -36.59
N LEU A 766 -3.15 3.40 -36.59
CA LEU A 766 -2.40 3.72 -35.38
C LEU A 766 -3.21 4.70 -34.51
N PRO A 767 -3.37 4.42 -33.20
CA PRO A 767 -4.03 5.36 -32.30
C PRO A 767 -3.27 6.68 -32.27
N THR A 768 -4.02 7.76 -32.42
CA THR A 768 -3.48 9.13 -32.46
C THR A 768 -3.41 9.76 -31.07
N LEU A 769 -4.12 9.15 -30.11
CA LEU A 769 -4.07 9.50 -28.70
C LEU A 769 -3.08 8.61 -27.93
N PRO A 770 -2.43 9.16 -26.89
CA PRO A 770 -1.57 8.39 -25.99
C PRO A 770 -2.37 7.28 -25.28
N SER A 771 -1.72 6.15 -25.02
CA SER A 771 -2.32 5.02 -24.29
C SER A 771 -1.26 4.29 -23.47
N VAL A 772 -1.52 4.11 -22.18
CA VAL A 772 -0.64 3.36 -21.27
C VAL A 772 -0.51 1.89 -21.70
N ALA A 773 -1.57 1.28 -22.23
CA ALA A 773 -1.58 -0.12 -22.63
C ALA A 773 -0.58 -0.42 -23.77
N SER A 774 -0.42 0.51 -24.72
CA SER A 774 0.55 0.39 -25.81
C SER A 774 1.99 0.50 -25.30
N LEU A 775 2.26 1.39 -24.33
CA LEU A 775 3.57 1.52 -23.70
C LEU A 775 3.93 0.25 -22.92
N GLN A 776 3.00 -0.22 -22.08
CA GLN A 776 3.18 -1.41 -21.24
C GLN A 776 3.45 -2.66 -22.09
N THR A 777 2.63 -2.91 -23.11
CA THR A 777 2.84 -4.02 -24.06
C THR A 777 4.23 -3.97 -24.67
N SER A 778 4.65 -2.81 -25.17
CA SER A 778 5.96 -2.65 -25.83
C SER A 778 7.12 -2.93 -24.87
N LEU A 779 7.09 -2.34 -23.67
CA LEU A 779 8.16 -2.49 -22.68
C LEU A 779 8.22 -3.90 -22.07
N LEU A 780 7.07 -4.55 -21.85
CA LEU A 780 7.02 -5.93 -21.37
C LEU A 780 7.57 -6.91 -22.43
N THR A 781 7.21 -6.72 -23.70
CA THR A 781 7.78 -7.52 -24.79
C THR A 781 9.29 -7.29 -24.91
N MET A 782 9.76 -6.04 -24.77
CA MET A 782 11.20 -5.74 -24.76
C MET A 782 11.94 -6.37 -23.56
N ASP A 783 11.37 -6.37 -22.35
CA ASP A 783 11.96 -7.05 -21.18
C ASP A 783 12.14 -8.55 -21.48
N PHE A 784 11.09 -9.22 -21.95
CA PHE A 784 11.14 -10.62 -22.33
C PHE A 784 12.23 -10.92 -23.38
N LEU A 785 12.25 -10.15 -24.48
CA LEU A 785 13.20 -10.36 -25.57
C LEU A 785 14.66 -10.11 -25.13
N LYS A 786 14.90 -9.18 -24.21
CA LYS A 786 16.24 -8.98 -23.63
C LYS A 786 16.67 -10.17 -22.77
N VAL A 787 15.76 -10.77 -22.00
CA VAL A 787 16.09 -11.98 -21.24
C VAL A 787 16.34 -13.18 -22.16
N VAL A 788 15.61 -13.30 -23.28
CA VAL A 788 15.91 -14.29 -24.33
C VAL A 788 17.32 -14.09 -24.91
N HIS A 789 17.72 -12.85 -25.19
CA HIS A 789 19.09 -12.56 -25.64
C HIS A 789 20.14 -13.02 -24.60
N ARG A 790 19.92 -12.70 -23.32
CA ARG A 790 20.79 -13.13 -22.22
C ARG A 790 20.86 -14.66 -22.10
N PHE A 791 19.75 -15.35 -22.34
CA PHE A 791 19.70 -16.82 -22.43
C PHE A 791 20.60 -17.33 -23.56
N CYS A 792 20.51 -16.76 -24.76
CA CYS A 792 21.36 -17.13 -25.88
C CYS A 792 22.85 -16.94 -25.58
N VAL A 793 23.21 -15.82 -24.95
CA VAL A 793 24.59 -15.54 -24.50
C VAL A 793 25.06 -16.59 -23.50
N ALA A 794 24.26 -16.88 -22.47
CA ALA A 794 24.58 -17.87 -21.44
C ALA A 794 24.73 -19.29 -22.01
N CYS A 795 23.87 -19.70 -22.96
CA CYS A 795 24.04 -20.96 -23.69
C CYS A 795 25.37 -21.01 -24.45
N GLY A 796 25.78 -19.90 -25.07
CA GLY A 796 27.09 -19.78 -25.70
C GLY A 796 28.26 -19.93 -24.72
N GLU A 797 28.11 -19.49 -23.47
CA GLU A 797 29.10 -19.67 -22.41
C GLU A 797 29.20 -21.12 -21.93
N VAL A 798 28.08 -21.83 -21.83
CA VAL A 798 28.03 -23.26 -21.51
C VAL A 798 28.77 -24.07 -22.58
N THR A 799 28.49 -23.81 -23.87
CA THR A 799 29.20 -24.48 -24.98
C THR A 799 30.70 -24.19 -24.97
N LYS A 800 31.10 -22.99 -24.53
CA LYS A 800 32.52 -22.59 -24.35
C LYS A 800 33.12 -23.09 -23.02
N LYS A 801 32.40 -23.87 -22.22
CA LYS A 801 32.80 -24.37 -20.89
C LYS A 801 33.17 -23.26 -19.89
N LYS A 802 32.63 -22.05 -20.08
CA LYS A 802 32.80 -20.92 -19.14
C LYS A 802 31.83 -20.99 -17.97
N ARG A 803 30.77 -21.79 -18.12
CA ARG A 803 29.68 -21.98 -17.15
C ARG A 803 29.22 -23.43 -17.14
N PRO A 804 28.79 -24.00 -15.99
CA PRO A 804 28.12 -25.30 -15.95
C PRO A 804 26.78 -25.29 -16.69
N GLY A 805 26.47 -26.40 -17.36
CA GLY A 805 25.20 -26.60 -18.08
C GLY A 805 25.30 -27.71 -19.12
N THR A 806 24.21 -27.97 -19.82
CA THR A 806 24.13 -28.90 -20.94
C THR A 806 24.45 -28.15 -22.23
N PRO A 807 25.53 -28.50 -22.97
CA PRO A 807 25.84 -27.87 -24.25
C PRO A 807 24.69 -28.08 -25.25
N VAL A 808 24.41 -27.03 -26.03
CA VAL A 808 23.34 -27.03 -27.04
C VAL A 808 23.92 -26.68 -28.41
N ASP A 809 23.27 -27.12 -29.48
CA ASP A 809 23.61 -26.72 -30.84
C ASP A 809 23.57 -25.19 -31.01
N MET A 810 24.74 -24.62 -31.30
CA MET A 810 24.90 -23.18 -31.51
C MET A 810 24.16 -22.66 -32.74
N LYS A 811 23.79 -23.53 -33.70
CA LYS A 811 22.97 -23.13 -34.84
C LYS A 811 21.54 -22.76 -34.39
N ALA A 812 20.94 -23.59 -33.53
CA ALA A 812 19.63 -23.33 -32.95
C ALA A 812 19.63 -22.07 -32.08
N ILE A 813 20.67 -21.89 -31.23
CA ILE A 813 20.80 -20.69 -30.39
C ILE A 813 20.94 -19.40 -31.22
N LYS A 814 21.68 -19.44 -32.33
CA LYS A 814 21.80 -18.29 -33.24
C LYS A 814 20.49 -17.98 -33.97
N ALA A 815 19.74 -19.00 -34.38
CA ALA A 815 18.42 -18.82 -34.99
C ALA A 815 17.45 -18.17 -33.98
N LEU A 816 17.45 -18.64 -32.74
CA LEU A 816 16.66 -18.09 -31.64
C LEU A 816 17.00 -16.60 -31.36
N ASP A 817 18.30 -16.26 -31.27
CA ASP A 817 18.74 -14.87 -31.06
C ASP A 817 18.35 -13.95 -32.22
N GLU A 818 18.51 -14.43 -33.46
CA GLU A 818 18.09 -13.70 -34.65
C GLU A 818 16.57 -13.46 -34.67
N GLN A 819 15.78 -14.46 -34.31
CA GLN A 819 14.33 -14.34 -34.19
C GLN A 819 13.94 -13.35 -33.09
N GLY A 820 14.58 -13.42 -31.92
CA GLY A 820 14.38 -12.46 -30.83
C GLY A 820 14.70 -11.02 -31.26
N ARG A 821 15.80 -10.82 -32.01
CA ARG A 821 16.19 -9.52 -32.55
C ARG A 821 15.16 -8.98 -33.54
N ARG A 822 14.65 -9.80 -34.45
CA ARG A 822 13.58 -9.42 -35.39
C ARG A 822 12.31 -8.97 -34.66
N GLN A 823 11.90 -9.69 -33.62
CA GLN A 823 10.76 -9.28 -32.82
C GLN A 823 11.03 -7.96 -32.09
N PHE A 824 12.24 -7.74 -31.58
CA PHE A 824 12.62 -6.48 -30.93
C PHE A 824 12.61 -5.30 -31.92
N GLU A 825 13.09 -5.51 -33.13
CA GLU A 825 13.03 -4.53 -34.23
C GLU A 825 11.58 -4.19 -34.58
N ARG A 826 10.67 -5.18 -34.65
CA ARG A 826 9.23 -4.93 -34.87
C ARG A 826 8.61 -4.04 -33.79
N VAL A 827 8.94 -4.26 -32.51
CA VAL A 827 8.48 -3.38 -31.42
C VAL A 827 9.06 -1.98 -31.56
N THR A 828 10.34 -1.88 -31.95
CA THR A 828 11.01 -0.59 -32.18
C THR A 828 10.37 0.19 -33.34
N GLU A 829 10.08 -0.48 -34.45
CA GLU A 829 9.39 0.11 -35.61
C GLU A 829 7.98 0.59 -35.24
N TYR A 830 7.24 -0.21 -34.45
CA TYR A 830 5.95 0.19 -33.91
C TYR A 830 6.07 1.45 -33.05
N ALA A 831 7.05 1.51 -32.14
CA ALA A 831 7.32 2.67 -31.29
C ALA A 831 7.64 3.94 -32.12
N VAL A 832 8.45 3.82 -33.19
CA VAL A 832 8.70 4.92 -34.13
C VAL A 832 7.41 5.36 -34.83
N GLY A 833 6.56 4.40 -35.21
CA GLY A 833 5.25 4.65 -35.81
C GLY A 833 4.33 5.44 -34.88
N MET A 834 4.21 5.00 -33.62
CA MET A 834 3.41 5.66 -32.58
C MET A 834 3.92 7.06 -32.28
N GLN A 835 5.24 7.24 -32.11
CA GLN A 835 5.84 8.55 -31.86
C GLN A 835 5.54 9.56 -32.98
N LYS A 836 5.65 9.12 -34.25
CA LYS A 836 5.33 9.96 -35.43
C LYS A 836 3.83 10.15 -35.66
N GLY A 837 3.02 9.22 -35.14
CA GLY A 837 1.56 9.25 -35.23
C GLY A 837 0.95 10.33 -34.32
N ILE A 838 1.59 10.62 -33.18
CA ILE A 838 1.15 11.68 -32.26
C ILE A 838 1.36 13.05 -32.92
N ARG A 839 0.26 13.75 -33.21
CA ARG A 839 0.24 15.07 -33.86
C ARG A 839 -0.41 16.10 -32.96
N ASP A 840 0.29 17.22 -32.76
CA ASP A 840 -0.19 18.35 -31.94
C ASP A 840 -1.58 18.83 -32.39
N GLY A 841 -1.80 18.95 -33.70
CA GLY A 841 -3.09 19.39 -34.24
C GLY A 841 -4.25 18.45 -33.98
N GLU A 842 -4.00 17.14 -33.84
CA GLU A 842 -5.06 16.16 -33.58
C GLU A 842 -5.45 16.11 -32.10
N ILE A 843 -4.47 16.11 -31.21
CA ILE A 843 -4.71 16.20 -29.75
C ILE A 843 -5.46 17.49 -29.45
N LYS A 844 -5.06 18.62 -30.05
CA LYS A 844 -5.78 19.90 -29.93
C LYS A 844 -7.23 19.77 -30.39
N ARG A 845 -7.46 19.22 -31.58
CA ARG A 845 -8.82 19.03 -32.11
C ARG A 845 -9.68 18.19 -31.17
N VAL A 846 -9.15 17.10 -30.60
CA VAL A 846 -9.89 16.25 -29.66
C VAL A 846 -10.26 17.01 -28.38
N VAL A 847 -9.34 17.83 -27.84
CA VAL A 847 -9.62 18.68 -26.68
C VAL A 847 -10.68 19.73 -27.01
N GLU A 848 -10.60 20.37 -28.17
CA GLU A 848 -11.59 21.36 -28.63
C GLU A 848 -12.99 20.77 -28.84
N GLU A 849 -13.08 19.62 -29.51
CA GLU A 849 -14.34 18.91 -29.73
C GLU A 849 -14.95 18.47 -28.41
N GLY A 850 -14.12 17.89 -27.53
CA GLY A 850 -14.53 17.49 -26.19
C GLY A 850 -15.02 18.66 -25.33
N TRP A 851 -14.33 19.80 -25.38
CA TRP A 851 -14.74 21.01 -24.68
C TRP A 851 -16.07 21.56 -25.22
N LYS A 852 -16.27 21.55 -26.55
CA LYS A 852 -17.54 21.94 -27.18
C LYS A 852 -18.69 21.02 -26.75
N LEU A 853 -18.44 19.72 -26.64
CA LEU A 853 -19.43 18.76 -26.12
C LEU A 853 -19.83 19.08 -24.68
N ILE A 854 -18.86 19.41 -23.81
CA ILE A 854 -19.14 19.87 -22.44
C ILE A 854 -19.97 21.16 -22.47
N CYS A 855 -19.53 22.20 -23.20
CA CYS A 855 -20.26 23.47 -23.27
C CYS A 855 -21.70 23.31 -23.77
N ARG A 856 -21.93 22.40 -24.72
CA ARG A 856 -23.27 22.12 -25.28
C ARG A 856 -24.08 21.11 -24.46
N GLY A 857 -23.49 20.48 -23.44
CA GLY A 857 -24.15 19.45 -22.64
C GLY A 857 -24.45 18.16 -23.43
N GLY A 858 -23.63 17.82 -24.42
CA GLY A 858 -23.79 16.61 -25.24
C GLY A 858 -24.75 16.71 -26.42
N ASN A 859 -25.33 17.89 -26.70
CA ASN A 859 -26.14 18.09 -27.90
C ASN A 859 -25.25 18.29 -29.14
N ASP A 860 -25.10 17.24 -29.94
CA ASP A 860 -24.51 17.30 -31.28
C ASP A 860 -25.41 18.10 -32.21
N GLY A 861 -25.23 19.42 -32.22
CA GLY A 861 -25.85 20.33 -33.18
C GLY A 861 -25.31 20.11 -34.60
N VAL A 862 -25.53 18.93 -35.18
CA VAL A 862 -25.41 18.69 -36.62
C VAL A 862 -26.78 18.22 -37.12
N GLY A 863 -27.60 19.20 -37.53
CA GLY A 863 -28.69 18.96 -38.46
C GLY A 863 -30.09 18.86 -37.86
N LYS A 864 -30.56 19.93 -37.20
CA LYS A 864 -31.90 20.48 -37.40
C LYS A 864 -31.96 21.86 -36.75
N LYS A 865 -32.21 22.88 -37.56
CA LYS A 865 -32.76 24.15 -37.08
C LYS A 865 -34.14 23.86 -36.51
N GLU A 866 -34.22 23.32 -35.30
CA GLU A 866 -35.45 23.44 -34.52
C GLU A 866 -35.62 24.93 -34.20
N LYS A 867 -36.82 25.43 -34.47
CA LYS A 867 -37.21 26.82 -34.28
C LYS A 867 -36.75 27.30 -32.91
N ALA A 868 -36.22 28.52 -32.85
CA ALA A 868 -35.88 29.23 -31.62
C ALA A 868 -36.93 28.99 -30.53
N SER A 869 -36.66 28.01 -29.67
CA SER A 869 -37.33 27.80 -28.40
C SER A 869 -36.54 28.57 -27.35
N GLU A 870 -37.20 29.02 -26.28
CA GLU A 870 -36.55 29.72 -25.17
C GLU A 870 -35.34 28.95 -24.63
N GLU A 871 -35.44 27.61 -24.58
CA GLU A 871 -34.37 26.68 -24.17
C GLU A 871 -33.13 26.72 -25.08
N GLY A 872 -33.29 26.98 -26.39
CA GLY A 872 -32.17 27.14 -27.32
C GLY A 872 -31.36 28.42 -27.06
N THR A 873 -32.06 29.53 -26.78
CA THR A 873 -31.45 30.82 -26.42
C THR A 873 -30.67 30.75 -25.10
N GLU A 874 -31.20 30.06 -24.10
CA GLU A 874 -30.54 29.87 -22.80
C GLU A 874 -29.25 29.03 -22.92
N ILE A 875 -29.27 28.00 -23.78
CA ILE A 875 -28.08 27.19 -24.07
C ILE A 875 -27.01 28.04 -24.79
N GLU A 876 -27.40 28.85 -25.77
CA GLU A 876 -26.46 29.73 -26.49
C GLU A 876 -25.81 30.76 -25.56
N GLU A 877 -26.56 31.34 -24.61
CA GLU A 877 -26.01 32.25 -23.61
C GLU A 877 -25.02 31.56 -22.66
N LYS A 878 -25.36 30.35 -22.16
CA LYS A 878 -24.47 29.53 -21.32
C LYS A 878 -23.21 29.09 -22.05
N VAL A 879 -23.32 28.76 -23.33
CA VAL A 879 -22.17 28.43 -24.20
C VAL A 879 -21.29 29.67 -24.39
N ALA A 880 -21.87 30.83 -24.71
CA ALA A 880 -21.11 32.08 -24.89
C ALA A 880 -20.34 32.48 -23.63
N ILE A 881 -20.92 32.24 -22.45
CA ILE A 881 -20.21 32.33 -21.18
C ILE A 881 -19.00 31.38 -21.26
N LEU A 882 -19.17 30.07 -21.29
CA LEU A 882 -18.02 29.14 -21.20
C LEU A 882 -16.98 29.29 -22.34
N GLU A 883 -17.36 29.73 -23.54
CA GLU A 883 -16.45 29.98 -24.66
C GLU A 883 -15.52 31.19 -24.40
N ASP A 884 -16.00 32.24 -23.72
CA ASP A 884 -15.17 33.37 -23.25
C ASP A 884 -14.08 32.93 -22.24
N TRP A 885 -14.26 31.76 -21.60
CA TRP A 885 -13.26 31.15 -20.73
C TRP A 885 -12.11 30.47 -21.50
N THR A 886 -12.21 30.39 -22.83
CA THR A 886 -11.22 29.78 -23.72
C THR A 886 -10.46 30.82 -24.53
N ASP A 887 -9.57 31.56 -23.88
CA ASP A 887 -8.60 32.49 -24.49
C ASP A 887 -7.50 31.80 -25.35
N GLY A 888 -7.74 30.57 -25.81
CA GLY A 888 -6.74 29.72 -26.47
C GLY A 888 -5.76 29.02 -25.52
N SER A 889 -5.80 29.27 -24.19
CA SER A 889 -4.89 28.65 -23.22
C SER A 889 -4.99 27.12 -23.14
N TRP A 890 -6.15 26.54 -23.48
CA TRP A 890 -6.34 25.08 -23.58
C TRP A 890 -5.40 24.42 -24.58
N MET A 891 -5.03 25.16 -25.63
CA MET A 891 -4.12 24.66 -26.66
C MET A 891 -2.71 24.45 -26.11
N VAL A 892 -2.31 25.23 -25.10
CA VAL A 892 -1.00 25.10 -24.44
C VAL A 892 -0.93 23.78 -23.69
N GLU A 893 -1.98 23.41 -22.96
CA GLU A 893 -1.98 22.13 -22.22
C GLU A 893 -2.01 20.92 -23.16
N ALA A 894 -2.75 20.99 -24.26
CA ALA A 894 -2.75 19.96 -25.30
C ALA A 894 -1.36 19.77 -25.93
N GLU A 895 -0.63 20.85 -26.19
CA GLU A 895 0.77 20.79 -26.69
C GLU A 895 1.71 20.13 -25.69
N VAL A 896 1.60 20.47 -24.40
CA VAL A 896 2.42 19.87 -23.34
C VAL A 896 2.16 18.36 -23.25
N VAL A 897 0.90 17.94 -23.29
CA VAL A 897 0.53 16.51 -23.29
C VAL A 897 1.08 15.80 -24.53
N SER A 898 0.93 16.38 -25.70
CA SER A 898 1.48 15.83 -26.95
C SER A 898 3.01 15.67 -26.91
N LYS A 899 3.71 16.66 -26.36
CA LYS A 899 5.16 16.60 -26.19
C LYS A 899 5.57 15.49 -25.22
N ALA A 900 4.89 15.40 -24.08
CA ALA A 900 5.15 14.37 -23.09
C ALA A 900 4.85 12.95 -23.63
N ALA A 901 3.80 12.80 -24.44
CA ALA A 901 3.47 11.53 -25.08
C ALA A 901 4.55 11.07 -26.07
N ARG A 902 5.09 11.99 -26.88
CA ARG A 902 6.24 11.69 -27.76
C ARG A 902 7.48 11.29 -26.96
N ALA A 903 7.74 11.97 -25.84
CA ALA A 903 8.85 11.66 -24.95
C ALA A 903 8.73 10.28 -24.27
N ALA A 904 7.50 9.78 -24.04
CA ALA A 904 7.29 8.42 -23.54
C ALA A 904 7.80 7.37 -24.53
N TRP A 905 7.54 7.56 -25.83
CA TRP A 905 8.06 6.69 -26.89
C TRP A 905 9.58 6.82 -27.07
N ASP A 906 10.17 8.01 -26.87
CA ASP A 906 11.63 8.15 -26.83
C ASP A 906 12.27 7.26 -25.75
N GLY A 907 11.61 7.10 -24.59
CA GLY A 907 12.03 6.19 -23.53
C GLY A 907 12.08 4.74 -23.98
N ILE A 908 11.10 4.29 -24.76
CA ILE A 908 11.06 2.94 -25.36
C ILE A 908 12.19 2.79 -26.39
N LEU A 909 12.38 3.78 -27.26
CA LEU A 909 13.44 3.76 -28.28
C LEU A 909 14.86 3.83 -27.69
N ALA A 910 14.99 4.25 -26.43
CA ALA A 910 16.26 4.24 -25.70
C ALA A 910 16.62 2.85 -25.16
N VAL A 911 15.66 1.91 -25.06
CA VAL A 911 15.93 0.52 -24.68
C VAL A 911 16.70 -0.16 -25.82
N ARG A 912 17.81 -0.83 -25.48
CA ARG A 912 18.65 -1.56 -26.44
C ARG A 912 18.48 -3.06 -26.29
N TYR A 913 18.55 -3.79 -27.40
CA TYR A 913 18.53 -5.25 -27.41
C TYR A 913 19.83 -5.84 -26.84
N HIS A 914 20.96 -5.19 -27.14
CA HIS A 914 22.29 -5.50 -26.60
C HIS A 914 22.76 -4.35 -25.70
N ALA A 915 23.50 -4.69 -24.64
CA ALA A 915 24.07 -3.73 -23.68
C ALA A 915 25.12 -2.80 -24.31
#